data_AF-A0A377PH83-F1
#
_entry.id   AF-A0A377PH83-F1
#
_cell.length_a   1.000
_cell.length_b   1.000
_cell.length_c   1.000
_cell.angle_alpha   90.00
_cell.angle_beta   90.00
_cell.angle_gamma   90.00
#
_symmetry.space_group_name_H-M   'P 1'
#
loop_
_entity.id
_entity.type
_entity.pdbx_description
1 polymer ?
#
loop_
_entity_poly.entity_id
_entity_poly.type
_entity_poly.pdbx_seq_one_letter_code
_entity_poly.pdbx_strand_id
1 'polypeptide(L)'
;MTSLFRSILIFALSLLLLQGAFAAEQSLPPIDIQPPADPDDGLTFRVLAFHDVRDDLRASFATYPDATAIDTKTLASLFAWLKENDYHMVSVDQIIAARQGGKKLPPRSVLLSFDDGYRSFYTRVFPLLKAYGYPAVQALITDWVNHPANEKIKISATVELPGDYFLNWNDVAEMQRSGLVEFASHTHNLHRGILANPQGSEFPAATALQYLADKKRYETEAEYQTRVKEDLAHSSRLIQQYTGHAPRIMVWPYGAYHQPVQEIARQLGMPIMLTLDSGSNPPSQPLSKITRILIGYDTTTSVLKQELRAPANYNGDIYPVERVVQVDLDYVYDADPQQQDKNLSCLLDRIKDLSPTTIYLQAFADPDGSGLVKEVYFPNSVLPMRADLFSRVSWQLQTRTGVNVFAWMPVLSIALPKDNPAANKWITSTHSGTQPSTFPYPRLSPFEPDVRTAITQLYHDLSRYTPFQGVLFHDDAALSDDEDTRPAALAQYQAWGLPGDVDKIRAKPALLRRWTDKKINFLINFTHQLAAEVQKNQFASATQMTARNLYAQPVMDPQAEQWYAQSLPKFLANYDYTALMAMPFMESATMPDRWLTELYEKVAAQPLGIQKTVFELQSYDWGEKAPRRQRRFATPTDVAARARCPPFGLLPRRLHHQPAGYRSDPPAHVGAKQRYRAETVT
;
A
#
# COMPACT_ATOMS: atom_id res chain seq x y z
N MET A 1 3.77 -86.20 8.99
CA MET A 1 3.69 -85.15 10.02
C MET A 1 4.38 -83.82 9.63
N THR A 2 4.85 -83.62 8.39
CA THR A 2 5.66 -82.44 8.01
C THR A 2 4.95 -81.38 7.15
N SER A 3 3.77 -81.69 6.59
CA SER A 3 2.97 -80.73 5.81
C SER A 3 1.95 -79.96 6.67
N LEU A 4 1.27 -80.64 7.59
CA LEU A 4 0.24 -80.03 8.45
C LEU A 4 0.82 -78.97 9.42
N PHE A 5 2.04 -79.18 9.92
CA PHE A 5 2.73 -78.23 10.80
C PHE A 5 3.17 -76.95 10.09
N ARG A 6 3.52 -77.01 8.79
CA ARG A 6 3.86 -75.81 8.01
C ARG A 6 2.64 -74.95 7.71
N SER A 7 1.49 -75.56 7.43
CA SER A 7 0.25 -74.82 7.19
C SER A 7 -0.28 -74.13 8.46
N ILE A 8 -0.16 -74.78 9.63
CA ILE A 8 -0.57 -74.18 10.91
C ILE A 8 0.38 -73.04 11.32
N LEU A 9 1.68 -73.15 11.07
CA LEU A 9 2.64 -72.09 11.37
C LEU A 9 2.44 -70.87 10.46
N ILE A 10 2.12 -71.06 9.17
CA ILE A 10 1.83 -69.97 8.24
C ILE A 10 0.50 -69.29 8.59
N PHE A 11 -0.52 -70.04 9.05
CA PHE A 11 -1.80 -69.48 9.48
C PHE A 11 -1.69 -68.71 10.81
N ALA A 12 -0.85 -69.19 11.74
CA ALA A 12 -0.58 -68.50 13.00
C ALA A 12 0.25 -67.22 12.79
N LEU A 13 1.23 -67.23 11.86
CA LEU A 13 2.01 -66.03 11.52
C LEU A 13 1.17 -64.97 10.79
N SER A 14 0.20 -65.39 9.97
CA SER A 14 -0.72 -64.47 9.30
C SER A 14 -1.78 -63.90 10.25
N LEU A 15 -2.24 -64.66 11.26
CA LEU A 15 -3.10 -64.10 12.32
C LEU A 15 -2.37 -63.10 13.24
N LEU A 16 -1.09 -63.32 13.54
CA LEU A 16 -0.27 -62.39 14.31
C LEU A 16 0.09 -61.12 13.51
N LEU A 17 0.27 -61.21 12.20
CA LEU A 17 0.44 -60.04 11.32
C LEU A 17 -0.86 -59.26 11.10
N LEU A 18 -2.04 -59.91 11.15
CA LEU A 18 -3.32 -59.20 11.13
C LEU A 18 -3.65 -58.52 12.47
N GLN A 19 -3.19 -59.02 13.61
CA GLN A 19 -3.36 -58.33 14.90
C GLN A 19 -2.42 -57.13 15.07
N GLY A 20 -1.29 -57.09 14.35
CA GLY A 20 -0.42 -55.90 14.27
C GLY A 20 -0.93 -54.80 13.33
N ALA A 21 -1.91 -55.10 12.46
CA ALA A 21 -2.46 -54.14 11.50
C ALA A 21 -3.70 -53.38 12.02
N PHE A 22 -4.25 -53.75 13.18
CA PHE A 22 -5.35 -53.05 13.86
C PHE A 22 -4.90 -52.30 15.13
N ALA A 23 -3.60 -52.25 15.40
CA ALA A 23 -3.05 -51.38 16.42
C ALA A 23 -2.78 -49.99 15.83
N ALA A 24 -3.63 -49.06 16.22
CA ALA A 24 -3.55 -47.62 15.94
C ALA A 24 -3.83 -47.20 14.49
N GLU A 25 -5.10 -47.21 14.09
CA GLU A 25 -5.64 -45.96 13.52
C GLU A 25 -5.52 -44.89 14.62
N GLN A 26 -4.32 -44.36 14.81
CA GLN A 26 -4.22 -42.96 15.19
C GLN A 26 -4.91 -42.24 14.04
N SER A 27 -6.18 -41.87 14.26
CA SER A 27 -6.78 -40.79 13.49
C SER A 27 -5.72 -39.71 13.44
N LEU A 28 -5.12 -39.48 12.28
CA LEU A 28 -4.26 -38.33 12.09
C LEU A 28 -5.05 -37.16 12.68
N PRO A 29 -4.50 -36.40 13.64
CA PRO A 29 -5.21 -35.25 14.16
C PRO A 29 -5.67 -34.46 12.93
N PRO A 30 -6.94 -34.03 12.87
CA PRO A 30 -7.43 -33.28 11.72
C PRO A 30 -6.36 -32.25 11.40
N ILE A 31 -5.90 -32.23 10.15
CA ILE A 31 -4.89 -31.25 9.72
C ILE A 31 -5.53 -29.90 10.05
N ASP A 32 -5.09 -29.31 11.16
CA ASP A 32 -5.54 -28.01 11.57
C ASP A 32 -4.76 -27.04 10.71
N ILE A 33 -5.23 -26.86 9.47
CA ILE A 33 -4.79 -25.82 8.53
C ILE A 33 -5.11 -24.41 9.04
N GLN A 34 -5.57 -24.28 10.29
CA GLN A 34 -5.86 -23.01 10.92
C GLN A 34 -4.56 -22.36 11.40
N PRO A 35 -4.47 -21.03 11.35
CA PRO A 35 -3.40 -20.31 12.02
C PRO A 35 -3.37 -20.68 13.51
N PRO A 36 -2.17 -20.75 14.13
CA PRO A 36 -2.05 -20.96 15.57
C PRO A 36 -2.82 -19.87 16.34
N ALA A 37 -3.23 -20.18 17.58
CA ALA A 37 -3.89 -19.20 18.45
C ALA A 37 -3.06 -17.92 18.57
N ASP A 38 -3.74 -16.77 18.55
CA ASP A 38 -3.11 -15.45 18.63
C ASP A 38 -2.25 -15.38 19.90
N PRO A 39 -0.92 -15.13 19.80
CA PRO A 39 -0.05 -15.06 20.98
C PRO A 39 -0.47 -13.97 21.97
N ASP A 40 -1.23 -12.97 21.51
CA ASP A 40 -1.75 -11.88 22.33
C ASP A 40 -3.21 -12.11 22.79
N ASP A 41 -3.74 -13.33 22.73
CA ASP A 41 -5.13 -13.60 23.14
C ASP A 41 -5.41 -13.14 24.60
N GLY A 42 -6.56 -12.49 24.80
CA GLY A 42 -6.91 -11.78 26.05
C GLY A 42 -6.19 -10.45 26.29
N LEU A 43 -5.23 -10.07 25.44
CA LEU A 43 -4.62 -8.72 25.38
C LEU A 43 -5.00 -7.96 24.10
N THR A 44 -5.34 -8.71 23.05
CA THR A 44 -5.80 -8.23 21.74
C THR A 44 -7.31 -8.30 21.60
N PHE A 45 -7.85 -7.61 20.61
CA PHE A 45 -9.24 -7.71 20.19
C PHE A 45 -9.36 -7.57 18.67
N ARG A 46 -10.48 -8.05 18.12
CA ARG A 46 -10.90 -7.82 16.73
C ARG A 46 -12.04 -6.81 16.69
N VAL A 47 -12.21 -6.13 15.55
CA VAL A 47 -13.35 -5.23 15.35
C VAL A 47 -14.05 -5.63 14.07
N LEU A 48 -15.37 -5.78 14.13
CA LEU A 48 -16.22 -6.02 12.96
C LEU A 48 -16.89 -4.71 12.58
N ALA A 49 -16.69 -4.26 11.33
CA ALA A 49 -17.28 -3.05 10.77
C ALA A 49 -18.46 -3.41 9.87
N PHE A 50 -19.67 -3.13 10.35
CA PHE A 50 -20.92 -3.31 9.62
C PHE A 50 -21.44 -1.96 9.13
N HIS A 51 -22.28 -1.98 8.11
CA HIS A 51 -23.00 -0.80 7.62
C HIS A 51 -24.51 -1.06 7.71
N ASP A 52 -25.18 -1.18 6.57
CA ASP A 52 -26.62 -1.40 6.51
C ASP A 52 -27.00 -2.88 6.71
N VAL A 53 -28.19 -3.11 7.26
CA VAL A 53 -28.78 -4.43 7.47
C VAL A 53 -30.13 -4.46 6.78
N ARG A 54 -30.25 -5.34 5.78
CA ARG A 54 -31.44 -5.42 4.92
C ARG A 54 -32.06 -6.80 4.96
N ASP A 55 -33.36 -6.85 4.74
CA ASP A 55 -34.08 -8.09 4.47
C ASP A 55 -34.04 -8.35 2.97
N ASP A 56 -33.72 -9.58 2.55
CA ASP A 56 -33.65 -9.99 1.14
C ASP A 56 -32.65 -9.15 0.32
N LEU A 57 -31.44 -9.02 0.85
CA LEU A 57 -30.38 -8.19 0.25
C LEU A 57 -30.12 -8.54 -1.23
N ARG A 58 -30.24 -9.82 -1.61
CA ARG A 58 -30.03 -10.26 -3.00
C ARG A 58 -31.06 -9.66 -3.95
N ALA A 59 -32.31 -9.44 -3.51
CA ALA A 59 -33.31 -8.77 -4.33
C ALA A 59 -32.95 -7.30 -4.59
N SER A 60 -32.25 -6.64 -3.67
CA SER A 60 -31.81 -5.26 -3.87
C SER A 60 -30.76 -5.13 -4.97
N PHE A 61 -30.03 -6.19 -5.33
CA PHE A 61 -29.02 -6.13 -6.40
C PHE A 61 -29.63 -5.84 -7.78
N ALA A 62 -30.94 -6.00 -7.93
CA ALA A 62 -31.67 -5.60 -9.13
C ALA A 62 -31.82 -4.06 -9.27
N THR A 63 -31.73 -3.31 -8.18
CA THR A 63 -31.89 -1.84 -8.15
C THR A 63 -30.61 -1.13 -7.72
N TYR A 64 -29.96 -1.60 -6.66
CA TYR A 64 -28.68 -1.14 -6.16
C TYR A 64 -27.95 -2.26 -5.39
N PRO A 65 -26.84 -2.81 -5.94
CA PRO A 65 -25.98 -3.72 -5.21
C PRO A 65 -25.19 -2.95 -4.16
N ASP A 66 -25.61 -3.10 -2.91
CA ASP A 66 -24.91 -2.55 -1.75
C ASP A 66 -23.91 -3.58 -1.23
N ALA A 67 -22.63 -3.36 -1.54
CA ALA A 67 -21.57 -4.32 -1.23
C ALA A 67 -21.24 -4.38 0.28
N THR A 68 -21.58 -3.34 1.05
CA THR A 68 -21.27 -3.27 2.49
C THR A 68 -22.47 -3.60 3.37
N ALA A 69 -23.64 -3.86 2.78
CA ALA A 69 -24.80 -4.34 3.50
C ALA A 69 -24.74 -5.85 3.80
N ILE A 70 -25.42 -6.27 4.86
CA ILE A 70 -25.58 -7.68 5.24
C ILE A 70 -27.08 -8.03 5.37
N ASP A 71 -27.43 -9.28 5.04
CA ASP A 71 -28.79 -9.77 5.26
C ASP A 71 -29.08 -9.98 6.75
N THR A 72 -30.27 -9.60 7.21
CA THR A 72 -30.71 -9.73 8.61
C THR A 72 -30.55 -11.15 9.16
N LYS A 73 -30.88 -12.18 8.36
CA LYS A 73 -30.76 -13.59 8.79
C LYS A 73 -29.30 -14.01 8.88
N THR A 74 -28.46 -13.51 7.98
CA THR A 74 -27.01 -13.73 8.02
C THR A 74 -26.40 -13.10 9.27
N LEU A 75 -26.78 -11.86 9.61
CA LEU A 75 -26.33 -11.20 10.83
C LEU A 75 -26.76 -11.97 12.09
N ALA A 76 -28.01 -12.41 12.18
CA ALA A 76 -28.50 -13.19 13.31
C ALA A 76 -27.75 -14.54 13.44
N SER A 77 -27.49 -15.20 12.31
CA SER A 77 -26.71 -16.45 12.27
C SER A 77 -25.26 -16.21 12.70
N LEU A 78 -24.68 -15.06 12.32
CA LEU A 78 -23.35 -14.66 12.73
C LEU A 78 -23.26 -14.44 14.25
N PHE A 79 -24.23 -13.75 14.86
CA PHE A 79 -24.24 -13.54 16.31
C PHE A 79 -24.36 -14.86 17.09
N ALA A 80 -25.20 -15.77 16.61
CA ALA A 80 -25.31 -17.12 17.15
C ALA A 80 -23.98 -17.87 17.02
N TRP A 81 -23.36 -17.85 15.84
CA TRP A 81 -22.08 -18.50 15.59
C TRP A 81 -20.96 -17.95 16.46
N LEU A 82 -20.84 -16.62 16.62
CA LEU A 82 -19.86 -15.98 17.51
C LEU A 82 -20.03 -16.46 18.95
N LYS A 83 -21.27 -16.54 19.44
CA LYS A 83 -21.59 -17.05 20.77
C LYS A 83 -21.20 -18.53 20.94
N GLU A 84 -21.60 -19.36 19.98
CA GLU A 84 -21.31 -20.81 19.99
C GLU A 84 -19.81 -21.11 19.89
N ASN A 85 -19.02 -20.19 19.32
CA ASN A 85 -17.57 -20.31 19.17
C ASN A 85 -16.79 -19.50 20.23
N ASP A 86 -17.43 -19.12 21.34
CA ASP A 86 -16.78 -18.50 22.51
C ASP A 86 -16.08 -17.16 22.20
N TYR A 87 -16.64 -16.37 21.28
CA TYR A 87 -16.23 -14.99 21.07
C TYR A 87 -16.95 -14.06 22.05
N HIS A 88 -16.20 -13.13 22.63
CA HIS A 88 -16.69 -12.25 23.69
C HIS A 88 -16.84 -10.83 23.15
N MET A 89 -18.07 -10.32 23.09
CA MET A 89 -18.28 -8.93 22.69
C MET A 89 -17.87 -7.99 23.83
N VAL A 90 -17.01 -7.02 23.53
CA VAL A 90 -16.44 -6.08 24.51
C VAL A 90 -16.78 -4.63 24.19
N SER A 91 -16.97 -3.82 25.23
CA SER A 91 -17.19 -2.38 25.10
C SER A 91 -15.87 -1.63 24.98
N VAL A 92 -15.94 -0.38 24.52
CA VAL A 92 -14.77 0.50 24.46
C VAL A 92 -14.24 0.81 25.86
N ASP A 93 -15.09 0.90 26.88
CA ASP A 93 -14.64 1.03 28.29
C ASP A 93 -13.78 -0.16 28.74
N GLN A 94 -14.16 -1.38 28.37
CA GLN A 94 -13.37 -2.58 28.69
C GLN A 94 -12.02 -2.54 27.97
N ILE A 95 -12.00 -2.12 26.71
CA ILE A 95 -10.76 -1.95 25.94
C ILE A 95 -9.85 -0.91 26.59
N ILE A 96 -10.38 0.27 26.94
CA ILE A 96 -9.60 1.34 27.60
C ILE A 96 -9.06 0.84 28.94
N ALA A 97 -9.91 0.23 29.77
CA ALA A 97 -9.50 -0.28 31.08
C ALA A 97 -8.38 -1.31 30.95
N ALA A 98 -8.49 -2.25 30.00
CA ALA A 98 -7.44 -3.23 29.73
C ALA A 98 -6.12 -2.58 29.29
N ARG A 99 -6.19 -1.56 28.42
CA ARG A 99 -5.01 -0.80 27.96
C ARG A 99 -4.33 0.00 29.06
N GLN A 100 -5.07 0.41 30.07
CA GLN A 100 -4.57 1.16 31.22
C GLN A 100 -4.11 0.25 32.38
N GLY A 101 -3.92 -1.05 32.13
CA GLY A 101 -3.46 -2.00 33.15
C GLY A 101 -4.55 -2.50 34.10
N GLY A 102 -5.82 -2.24 33.79
CA GLY A 102 -6.96 -2.79 34.49
C GLY A 102 -7.21 -4.27 34.15
N LYS A 103 -8.48 -4.70 34.25
CA LYS A 103 -8.86 -6.08 33.96
C LYS A 103 -8.56 -6.40 32.49
N LYS A 104 -7.87 -7.52 32.25
CA LYS A 104 -7.63 -8.04 30.90
C LYS A 104 -8.94 -8.30 30.15
N LEU A 105 -8.87 -8.21 28.83
CA LEU A 105 -9.98 -8.59 27.97
C LEU A 105 -10.23 -10.11 28.07
N PRO A 106 -11.47 -10.58 27.93
CA PRO A 106 -11.73 -11.99 27.72
C PRO A 106 -10.97 -12.52 26.49
N PRO A 107 -10.62 -13.82 26.43
CA PRO A 107 -10.13 -14.43 25.20
C PRO A 107 -11.11 -14.19 24.03
N ARG A 108 -10.60 -14.11 22.80
CA ARG A 108 -11.42 -13.91 21.59
C ARG A 108 -12.34 -12.70 21.66
N SER A 109 -11.81 -11.59 22.20
CA SER A 109 -12.56 -10.34 22.33
C SER A 109 -12.85 -9.70 20.98
N VAL A 110 -14.08 -9.24 20.80
CA VAL A 110 -14.58 -8.60 19.58
C VAL A 110 -15.33 -7.32 19.93
N LEU A 111 -15.01 -6.21 19.27
CA LEU A 111 -15.82 -4.99 19.28
C LEU A 111 -16.73 -5.00 18.05
N LEU A 112 -18.03 -4.79 18.27
CA LEU A 112 -18.98 -4.57 17.18
C LEU A 112 -19.05 -3.08 16.86
N SER A 113 -18.81 -2.70 15.61
CA SER A 113 -18.96 -1.33 15.12
C SER A 113 -19.89 -1.28 13.91
N PHE A 114 -20.78 -0.29 13.91
CA PHE A 114 -21.74 -0.05 12.85
C PHE A 114 -21.59 1.40 12.38
N ASP A 115 -21.49 1.59 11.07
CA ASP A 115 -21.18 2.89 10.47
C ASP A 115 -22.44 3.54 9.88
N ASP A 116 -22.30 4.77 9.37
CA ASP A 116 -23.27 5.59 8.62
C ASP A 116 -24.56 6.04 9.35
N GLY A 117 -24.99 5.37 10.40
CA GLY A 117 -26.22 5.71 11.12
C GLY A 117 -27.50 5.27 10.40
N TYR A 118 -27.48 4.14 9.69
CA TYR A 118 -28.69 3.57 9.09
C TYR A 118 -29.74 3.24 10.15
N ARG A 119 -31.02 3.48 9.83
CA ARG A 119 -32.14 3.17 10.73
C ARG A 119 -32.34 1.66 10.94
N SER A 120 -31.77 0.84 10.06
CA SER A 120 -31.67 -0.62 10.23
C SER A 120 -30.93 -1.01 11.51
N PHE A 121 -29.98 -0.19 11.98
CA PHE A 121 -29.32 -0.41 13.27
C PHE A 121 -30.33 -0.40 14.42
N TYR A 122 -31.22 0.60 14.48
CA TYR A 122 -32.26 0.67 15.50
C TYR A 122 -33.32 -0.43 15.37
N THR A 123 -33.77 -0.69 14.14
CA THR A 123 -34.92 -1.58 13.91
C THR A 123 -34.57 -3.08 13.88
N ARG A 124 -33.32 -3.43 13.53
CA ARG A 124 -32.88 -4.82 13.34
C ARG A 124 -31.73 -5.21 14.26
N VAL A 125 -30.71 -4.36 14.38
CA VAL A 125 -29.50 -4.66 15.16
C VAL A 125 -29.75 -4.51 16.66
N PHE A 126 -30.31 -3.39 17.10
CA PHE A 126 -30.51 -3.09 18.52
C PHE A 126 -31.36 -4.12 19.28
N PRO A 127 -32.44 -4.70 18.70
CA PRO A 127 -33.13 -5.85 19.31
C PRO A 127 -32.23 -7.07 19.52
N LEU A 128 -31.32 -7.37 18.57
CA LEU A 128 -30.34 -8.44 18.71
C LEU A 128 -29.31 -8.11 19.80
N LEU A 129 -28.79 -6.88 19.84
CA LEU A 129 -27.88 -6.45 20.90
C LEU A 129 -28.50 -6.63 22.30
N LYS A 130 -29.78 -6.26 22.46
CA LYS A 130 -30.53 -6.49 23.71
C LYS A 130 -30.68 -7.97 24.04
N ALA A 131 -31.02 -8.80 23.05
CA ALA A 131 -31.24 -10.24 23.27
C ALA A 131 -29.94 -10.97 23.67
N TYR A 132 -28.79 -10.52 23.18
CA TYR A 132 -27.49 -11.11 23.47
C TYR A 132 -26.71 -10.40 24.59
N GLY A 133 -27.12 -9.19 24.99
CA GLY A 133 -26.36 -8.35 25.90
C GLY A 133 -25.03 -7.86 25.31
N TYR A 134 -24.98 -7.67 23.99
CA TYR A 134 -23.76 -7.28 23.28
C TYR A 134 -23.59 -5.76 23.26
N PRO A 135 -22.42 -5.23 23.68
CA PRO A 135 -22.08 -3.83 23.46
C PRO A 135 -21.74 -3.58 21.99
N ALA A 136 -22.02 -2.37 21.51
CA ALA A 136 -21.66 -1.94 20.16
C ALA A 136 -21.32 -0.45 20.09
N VAL A 137 -20.58 -0.07 19.05
CA VAL A 137 -20.37 1.32 18.65
C VAL A 137 -21.22 1.63 17.42
N GLN A 138 -21.94 2.76 17.42
CA GLN A 138 -22.62 3.29 16.23
C GLN A 138 -21.99 4.64 15.85
N ALA A 139 -21.39 4.70 14.66
CA ALA A 139 -20.84 5.94 14.12
C ALA A 139 -21.91 6.71 13.36
N LEU A 140 -22.03 8.02 13.62
CA LEU A 140 -23.07 8.87 13.05
C LEU A 140 -22.47 9.89 12.08
N ILE A 141 -23.01 9.94 10.86
CA ILE A 141 -22.87 11.08 9.97
C ILE A 141 -23.96 12.06 10.39
N THR A 142 -23.60 13.07 11.18
CA THR A 142 -24.62 13.85 11.90
C THR A 142 -25.52 14.68 10.99
N ASP A 143 -25.11 14.97 9.75
CA ASP A 143 -25.96 15.61 8.73
C ASP A 143 -27.03 14.67 8.15
N TRP A 144 -26.85 13.35 8.27
CA TRP A 144 -27.83 12.35 7.82
C TRP A 144 -28.87 12.01 8.90
N VAL A 145 -28.53 12.27 10.17
CA VAL A 145 -29.42 11.96 11.31
C VAL A 145 -30.58 12.94 11.34
N ASN A 146 -31.82 12.41 11.42
CA ASN A 146 -33.06 13.20 11.48
C ASN A 146 -33.29 14.09 10.24
N HIS A 147 -32.82 13.65 9.07
CA HIS A 147 -33.08 14.31 7.79
C HIS A 147 -34.59 14.24 7.43
N PRO A 148 -35.18 15.30 6.85
CA PRO A 148 -36.59 15.27 6.43
C PRO A 148 -36.93 14.10 5.50
N ALA A 149 -37.99 13.36 5.81
CA ALA A 149 -38.40 12.14 5.08
C ALA A 149 -38.81 12.40 3.62
N ASN A 150 -39.23 13.63 3.30
CA ASN A 150 -39.59 14.07 1.95
C ASN A 150 -38.38 14.51 1.11
N GLU A 151 -37.19 14.53 1.70
CA GLU A 151 -35.94 14.85 1.03
C GLU A 151 -35.09 13.59 0.86
N LYS A 152 -34.07 13.68 0.00
CA LYS A 152 -33.17 12.58 -0.28
C LYS A 152 -31.75 12.92 0.13
N ILE A 153 -31.04 11.93 0.62
CA ILE A 153 -29.61 11.98 0.93
C ILE A 153 -28.84 11.30 -0.19
N LYS A 154 -27.89 12.01 -0.77
CA LYS A 154 -26.94 11.46 -1.74
C LYS A 154 -25.81 10.74 -1.00
N ILE A 155 -25.79 9.41 -1.06
CA ILE A 155 -24.77 8.58 -0.40
C ILE A 155 -23.62 8.19 -1.32
N SER A 156 -23.81 8.32 -2.65
CA SER A 156 -22.76 8.11 -3.64
C SER A 156 -23.04 8.91 -4.91
N ALA A 157 -22.17 8.81 -5.92
CA ALA A 157 -22.35 9.47 -7.21
C ALA A 157 -23.67 9.08 -7.92
N THR A 158 -24.18 7.87 -7.66
CA THR A 158 -25.33 7.28 -8.38
C THR A 158 -26.49 6.89 -7.48
N VAL A 159 -26.36 7.05 -6.16
CA VAL A 159 -27.34 6.54 -5.20
C VAL A 159 -27.83 7.65 -4.28
N GLU A 160 -29.16 7.74 -4.19
CA GLU A 160 -29.88 8.59 -3.27
C GLU A 160 -30.85 7.74 -2.46
N LEU A 161 -30.90 7.99 -1.16
CA LEU A 161 -31.83 7.31 -0.25
C LEU A 161 -32.78 8.33 0.38
N PRO A 162 -34.01 7.92 0.76
CA PRO A 162 -34.93 8.77 1.51
C PRO A 162 -34.33 9.26 2.83
N GLY A 163 -34.71 10.45 3.31
CA GLY A 163 -34.19 10.99 4.57
C GLY A 163 -34.47 10.15 5.81
N ASP A 164 -35.58 9.38 5.82
CA ASP A 164 -35.96 8.49 6.92
C ASP A 164 -35.29 7.11 6.89
N TYR A 165 -34.35 6.92 5.95
CA TYR A 165 -33.51 5.73 5.84
C TYR A 165 -32.44 5.67 6.94
N PHE A 166 -32.12 6.81 7.55
CA PHE A 166 -31.15 6.97 8.62
C PHE A 166 -31.83 7.16 9.98
N LEU A 167 -31.05 7.02 11.05
CA LEU A 167 -31.50 7.22 12.42
C LEU A 167 -32.05 8.63 12.62
N ASN A 168 -32.96 8.75 13.57
CA ASN A 168 -33.33 10.04 14.14
C ASN A 168 -32.80 10.17 15.58
N TRP A 169 -32.84 11.37 16.13
CA TRP A 169 -32.29 11.63 17.47
C TRP A 169 -33.06 10.94 18.61
N ASN A 170 -34.34 10.57 18.41
CA ASN A 170 -35.08 9.79 19.40
C ASN A 170 -34.57 8.35 19.45
N ASP A 171 -34.32 7.73 18.28
CA ASP A 171 -33.71 6.40 18.18
C ASP A 171 -32.35 6.38 18.89
N VAL A 172 -31.51 7.40 18.64
CA VAL A 172 -30.18 7.58 19.27
C VAL A 172 -30.30 7.71 20.78
N ALA A 173 -31.18 8.58 21.28
CA ALA A 173 -31.36 8.80 22.71
C ALA A 173 -31.89 7.55 23.44
N GLU A 174 -32.78 6.76 22.81
CA GLU A 174 -33.24 5.49 23.37
C GLU A 174 -32.10 4.48 23.48
N MET A 175 -31.33 4.28 22.41
CA MET A 175 -30.20 3.35 22.41
C MET A 175 -29.12 3.77 23.41
N GLN A 176 -28.82 5.06 23.54
CA GLN A 176 -27.87 5.56 24.55
C GLN A 176 -28.33 5.20 25.97
N ARG A 177 -29.61 5.37 26.30
CA ARG A 177 -30.17 5.05 27.63
C ARG A 177 -30.09 3.56 27.97
N SER A 178 -29.97 2.68 26.98
CA SER A 178 -29.83 1.25 27.22
C SER A 178 -28.49 0.85 27.84
N GLY A 179 -27.46 1.68 27.69
CA GLY A 179 -26.09 1.37 28.08
C GLY A 179 -25.37 0.35 27.19
N LEU A 180 -26.02 -0.14 26.12
CA LEU A 180 -25.43 -1.11 25.18
C LEU A 180 -24.72 -0.45 23.99
N VAL A 181 -25.09 0.77 23.63
CA VAL A 181 -24.59 1.45 22.43
C VAL A 181 -23.81 2.70 22.82
N GLU A 182 -22.56 2.78 22.34
CA GLU A 182 -21.76 4.00 22.39
C GLU A 182 -21.78 4.70 21.03
N PHE A 183 -22.07 6.01 21.00
CA PHE A 183 -22.10 6.77 19.75
C PHE A 183 -20.76 7.42 19.44
N ALA A 184 -20.30 7.24 18.20
CA ALA A 184 -19.08 7.79 17.65
C ALA A 184 -19.38 8.85 16.59
N SER A 185 -18.42 9.75 16.35
CA SER A 185 -18.49 10.65 15.20
C SER A 185 -18.06 9.90 13.93
N HIS A 186 -18.86 10.03 12.88
CA HIS A 186 -18.48 9.68 11.51
C HIS A 186 -18.43 10.94 10.63
N THR A 187 -17.98 12.05 11.22
CA THR A 187 -18.03 13.42 10.68
C THR A 187 -19.44 14.03 10.69
N HIS A 188 -19.54 15.33 10.41
CA HIS A 188 -20.83 15.96 10.18
C HIS A 188 -21.26 15.78 8.72
N ASN A 189 -20.46 16.28 7.76
CA ASN A 189 -20.75 16.22 6.33
C ASN A 189 -19.46 16.05 5.48
N LEU A 190 -18.53 15.21 5.96
CA LEU A 190 -17.30 14.85 5.23
C LEU A 190 -17.32 13.40 4.72
N HIS A 191 -18.43 12.67 4.87
CA HIS A 191 -18.64 11.36 4.25
C HIS A 191 -19.08 11.49 2.77
N ARG A 192 -18.21 12.09 1.96
CA ARG A 192 -18.41 12.29 0.52
C ARG A 192 -17.08 12.46 -0.22
N GLY A 193 -17.15 12.31 -1.54
CA GLY A 193 -16.09 12.78 -2.43
C GLY A 193 -16.08 14.31 -2.52
N ILE A 194 -14.88 14.90 -2.59
CA ILE A 194 -14.68 16.30 -2.98
C ILE A 194 -13.78 16.37 -4.20
N LEU A 195 -14.04 17.34 -5.07
CA LEU A 195 -13.15 17.66 -6.18
C LEU A 195 -11.75 17.96 -5.62
N ALA A 196 -10.78 17.13 -5.96
CA ALA A 196 -9.45 17.14 -5.37
C ALA A 196 -8.34 17.43 -6.39
N ASN A 197 -8.69 17.64 -7.67
CA ASN A 197 -7.78 18.15 -8.70
C ASN A 197 -8.59 18.82 -9.84
N PRO A 198 -7.98 19.66 -10.70
CA PRO A 198 -8.68 20.35 -11.78
C PRO A 198 -9.32 19.42 -12.82
N GLN A 199 -8.94 18.15 -12.87
CA GLN A 199 -9.41 17.18 -13.87
C GLN A 199 -10.66 16.41 -13.43
N GLY A 200 -11.22 16.68 -12.25
CA GLY A 200 -12.49 16.08 -11.83
C GLY A 200 -12.36 14.85 -10.94
N SER A 201 -11.18 14.57 -10.37
CA SER A 201 -11.04 13.43 -9.45
C SER A 201 -11.66 13.77 -8.10
N GLU A 202 -12.46 12.85 -7.56
CA GLU A 202 -13.08 12.98 -6.25
C GLU A 202 -12.36 12.13 -5.21
N PHE A 203 -11.83 12.75 -4.15
CA PHE A 203 -11.17 12.08 -3.02
C PHE A 203 -11.99 12.22 -1.73
N PRO A 204 -11.75 11.39 -0.69
CA PRO A 204 -12.41 11.52 0.61
C PRO A 204 -12.26 12.93 1.22
N ALA A 205 -13.39 13.56 1.56
CA ALA A 205 -13.42 14.94 2.00
C ALA A 205 -12.65 15.22 3.29
N ALA A 206 -12.58 14.24 4.20
CA ALA A 206 -11.91 14.40 5.48
C ALA A 206 -10.37 14.49 5.37
N THR A 207 -9.77 13.93 4.32
CA THR A 207 -8.31 13.81 4.18
C THR A 207 -7.74 14.67 3.05
N ALA A 208 -8.48 14.82 1.95
CA ALA A 208 -7.99 15.53 0.77
C ALA A 208 -8.03 17.06 0.93
N LEU A 209 -7.05 17.73 0.31
CA LEU A 209 -7.18 19.14 -0.06
C LEU A 209 -8.19 19.29 -1.19
N GLN A 210 -9.12 20.22 -1.04
CA GLN A 210 -10.09 20.51 -2.09
C GLN A 210 -9.43 21.30 -3.24
N TYR A 211 -9.78 21.00 -4.49
CA TYR A 211 -9.56 21.93 -5.59
C TYR A 211 -10.76 22.89 -5.68
N LEU A 212 -10.49 24.17 -5.42
CA LEU A 212 -11.48 25.25 -5.44
C LEU A 212 -11.64 25.75 -6.87
N ALA A 213 -12.59 25.17 -7.62
CA ALA A 213 -12.77 25.42 -9.05
C ALA A 213 -13.08 26.89 -9.38
N ASP A 214 -13.81 27.59 -8.51
CA ASP A 214 -14.11 29.02 -8.59
C ASP A 214 -12.85 29.89 -8.47
N LYS A 215 -11.92 29.50 -7.59
CA LYS A 215 -10.65 30.20 -7.35
C LYS A 215 -9.49 29.69 -8.22
N LYS A 216 -9.70 28.60 -8.96
CA LYS A 216 -8.69 27.91 -9.79
C LYS A 216 -7.40 27.59 -9.02
N ARG A 217 -7.54 27.14 -7.79
CA ARG A 217 -6.41 26.74 -6.93
C ARG A 217 -6.82 25.62 -5.98
N TYR A 218 -5.82 24.94 -5.46
CA TYR A 218 -6.00 24.08 -4.31
C TYR A 218 -6.31 24.90 -3.05
N GLU A 219 -7.10 24.30 -2.17
CA GLU A 219 -7.22 24.65 -0.77
C GLU A 219 -5.84 24.62 -0.12
N THR A 220 -5.55 25.63 0.69
CA THR A 220 -4.33 25.67 1.50
C THR A 220 -4.47 24.74 2.70
N GLU A 221 -3.36 24.29 3.29
CA GLU A 221 -3.43 23.44 4.49
C GLU A 221 -4.15 24.11 5.67
N ALA A 222 -4.02 25.43 5.82
CA ALA A 222 -4.73 26.18 6.86
C ALA A 222 -6.26 26.22 6.63
N GLU A 223 -6.69 26.37 5.37
CA GLU A 223 -8.12 26.28 5.00
C GLU A 223 -8.64 24.86 5.25
N TYR A 224 -7.89 23.83 4.88
CA TYR A 224 -8.21 22.43 5.15
C TYR A 224 -8.38 22.16 6.65
N GLN A 225 -7.42 22.59 7.48
CA GLN A 225 -7.48 22.40 8.93
C GLN A 225 -8.73 23.06 9.51
N THR A 226 -9.08 24.27 9.04
CA THR A 226 -10.27 24.99 9.47
C THR A 226 -11.54 24.22 9.08
N ARG A 227 -11.69 23.84 7.81
CA ARG A 227 -12.84 23.09 7.28
C ARG A 227 -13.09 21.80 8.05
N VAL A 228 -12.05 21.00 8.25
CA VAL A 228 -12.17 19.71 8.95
C VAL A 228 -12.47 19.92 10.44
N LYS A 229 -11.79 20.87 11.09
CA LYS A 229 -12.00 21.14 12.52
C LYS A 229 -13.42 21.61 12.81
N GLU A 230 -13.96 22.50 11.97
CA GLU A 230 -15.32 23.02 12.11
C GLU A 230 -16.36 21.90 11.95
N ASP A 231 -16.19 21.03 10.95
CA ASP A 231 -17.07 19.87 10.72
C ASP A 231 -17.06 18.90 11.91
N LEU A 232 -15.87 18.45 12.33
CA LEU A 232 -15.74 17.51 13.44
C LEU A 232 -16.24 18.09 14.76
N ALA A 233 -16.02 19.39 15.00
CA ALA A 233 -16.54 20.08 16.18
C ALA A 233 -18.08 20.18 16.13
N HIS A 234 -18.67 20.36 14.95
CA HIS A 234 -20.12 20.35 14.78
C HIS A 234 -20.73 18.98 15.09
N SER A 235 -20.16 17.92 14.53
CA SER A 235 -20.55 16.54 14.83
C SER A 235 -20.50 16.25 16.33
N SER A 236 -19.39 16.61 16.98
CA SER A 236 -19.20 16.42 18.41
C SER A 236 -20.27 17.12 19.26
N ARG A 237 -20.61 18.38 18.93
CA ARG A 237 -21.67 19.12 19.63
C ARG A 237 -23.04 18.47 19.48
N LEU A 238 -23.42 18.05 18.27
CA LEU A 238 -24.71 17.40 18.03
C LEU A 238 -24.81 16.08 18.79
N ILE A 239 -23.79 15.23 18.71
CA ILE A 239 -23.78 13.96 19.45
C ILE A 239 -23.88 14.22 20.96
N GLN A 240 -23.13 15.19 21.49
CA GLN A 240 -23.21 15.56 22.90
C GLN A 240 -24.61 16.02 23.31
N GLN A 241 -25.24 16.85 22.48
CA GLN A 241 -26.57 17.39 22.76
C GLN A 241 -27.62 16.28 22.93
N TYR A 242 -27.58 15.23 22.10
CA TYR A 242 -28.61 14.19 22.09
C TYR A 242 -28.28 12.93 22.90
N THR A 243 -27.00 12.69 23.20
CA THR A 243 -26.56 11.53 24.02
C THR A 243 -26.17 11.92 25.45
N GLY A 244 -25.99 13.21 25.72
CA GLY A 244 -25.47 13.73 26.99
C GLY A 244 -23.95 13.63 27.13
N HIS A 245 -23.24 13.04 26.16
CA HIS A 245 -21.80 12.80 26.23
C HIS A 245 -21.12 13.22 24.92
N ALA A 246 -20.01 13.96 25.01
CA ALA A 246 -19.20 14.23 23.83
C ALA A 246 -18.59 12.91 23.30
N PRO A 247 -18.59 12.68 21.97
CA PRO A 247 -18.00 11.47 21.42
C PRO A 247 -16.49 11.48 21.70
N ARG A 248 -15.97 10.34 22.15
CA ARG A 248 -14.53 10.09 22.30
C ARG A 248 -13.94 9.21 21.19
N ILE A 249 -14.80 8.80 20.26
CA ILE A 249 -14.48 7.89 19.16
C ILE A 249 -14.72 8.61 17.83
N MET A 250 -13.73 8.54 16.95
CA MET A 250 -13.83 8.93 15.55
C MET A 250 -13.78 7.68 14.68
N VAL A 251 -14.76 7.48 13.81
CA VAL A 251 -14.69 6.45 12.77
C VAL A 251 -14.44 7.16 11.45
N TRP A 252 -13.40 6.78 10.71
CA TRP A 252 -13.01 7.51 9.51
C TRP A 252 -13.85 7.11 8.28
N PRO A 253 -14.51 8.06 7.58
CA PRO A 253 -15.16 7.79 6.30
C PRO A 253 -14.24 7.07 5.33
N TYR A 254 -14.76 6.03 4.68
CA TYR A 254 -14.00 5.16 3.76
C TYR A 254 -12.77 4.47 4.40
N GLY A 255 -12.62 4.53 5.73
CA GLY A 255 -11.39 4.13 6.42
C GLY A 255 -10.19 5.04 6.14
N ALA A 256 -10.38 6.18 5.48
CA ALA A 256 -9.30 7.07 5.05
C ALA A 256 -8.90 8.06 6.16
N TYR A 257 -7.63 8.07 6.54
CA TYR A 257 -7.07 8.97 7.55
C TYR A 257 -5.61 9.28 7.24
N HIS A 258 -5.07 10.28 7.94
CA HIS A 258 -3.66 10.62 7.98
C HIS A 258 -3.36 11.42 9.26
N GLN A 259 -2.10 11.69 9.56
CA GLN A 259 -1.71 12.29 10.85
C GLN A 259 -2.38 13.66 11.11
N PRO A 260 -2.44 14.62 10.14
CA PRO A 260 -3.13 15.90 10.39
C PRO A 260 -4.61 15.78 10.81
N VAL A 261 -5.41 14.90 10.18
CA VAL A 261 -6.83 14.74 10.54
C VAL A 261 -6.99 14.06 11.89
N GLN A 262 -6.11 13.11 12.22
CA GLN A 262 -6.07 12.45 13.53
C GLN A 262 -5.75 13.45 14.64
N GLU A 263 -4.81 14.36 14.41
CA GLU A 263 -4.47 15.41 15.38
C GLU A 263 -5.64 16.36 15.64
N ILE A 264 -6.39 16.75 14.59
CA ILE A 264 -7.61 17.55 14.75
C ILE A 264 -8.66 16.80 15.60
N ALA A 265 -8.92 15.52 15.30
CA ALA A 265 -9.85 14.70 16.07
C ALA A 265 -9.43 14.56 17.55
N ARG A 266 -8.14 14.36 17.80
CA ARG A 266 -7.57 14.31 19.16
C ARG A 266 -7.78 15.61 19.92
N GLN A 267 -7.54 16.76 19.28
CA GLN A 267 -7.78 18.08 19.87
C GLN A 267 -9.26 18.32 20.22
N LEU A 268 -10.18 17.66 19.50
CA LEU A 268 -11.62 17.72 19.73
C LEU A 268 -12.13 16.65 20.70
N GLY A 269 -11.24 15.93 21.39
CA GLY A 269 -11.61 14.94 22.40
C GLY A 269 -11.91 13.54 21.87
N MET A 270 -11.55 13.24 20.61
CA MET A 270 -11.74 11.93 19.98
C MET A 270 -10.40 11.19 19.76
N PRO A 271 -9.69 10.74 20.82
CA PRO A 271 -8.39 10.07 20.69
C PRO A 271 -8.49 8.61 20.22
N ILE A 272 -9.67 7.99 20.30
CA ILE A 272 -9.92 6.62 19.85
C ILE A 272 -10.41 6.69 18.43
N MET A 273 -9.73 6.03 17.50
CA MET A 273 -10.01 6.19 16.08
C MET A 273 -10.05 4.85 15.36
N LEU A 274 -11.13 4.61 14.62
CA LEU A 274 -11.39 3.36 13.91
C LEU A 274 -11.15 3.57 12.41
N THR A 275 -10.36 2.67 11.82
CA THR A 275 -9.93 2.67 10.41
C THR A 275 -10.59 1.52 9.65
N LEU A 276 -10.26 1.28 8.39
CA LEU A 276 -10.59 0.01 7.70
C LEU A 276 -9.33 -0.81 7.37
N ASP A 277 -8.24 -0.54 8.09
CA ASP A 277 -7.05 -1.37 8.03
C ASP A 277 -7.38 -2.77 8.55
N SER A 278 -6.88 -3.81 7.90
CA SER A 278 -7.10 -5.20 8.33
C SER A 278 -6.18 -5.57 9.51
N GLY A 279 -6.52 -6.66 10.20
CA GLY A 279 -5.69 -7.24 11.26
C GLY A 279 -6.21 -7.01 12.67
N SER A 280 -5.41 -7.43 13.66
CA SER A 280 -5.77 -7.40 15.07
C SER A 280 -5.34 -6.12 15.81
N ASN A 281 -5.84 -5.94 17.03
CA ASN A 281 -5.50 -4.79 17.89
C ASN A 281 -4.77 -5.22 19.18
N PRO A 282 -3.50 -5.67 19.11
CA PRO A 282 -2.69 -6.02 20.28
C PRO A 282 -2.26 -4.77 21.07
N PRO A 283 -1.68 -4.90 22.28
CA PRO A 283 -1.18 -3.78 23.08
C PRO A 283 -0.26 -2.79 22.34
N SER A 284 0.50 -3.25 21.35
CA SER A 284 1.37 -2.43 20.49
C SER A 284 0.62 -1.58 19.47
N GLN A 285 -0.61 -1.96 19.09
CA GLN A 285 -1.45 -1.17 18.20
C GLN A 285 -2.07 0.00 18.96
N PRO A 286 -1.86 1.26 18.54
CA PRO A 286 -2.40 2.42 19.24
C PRO A 286 -3.92 2.56 19.05
N LEU A 287 -4.63 3.03 20.08
CA LEU A 287 -6.07 3.27 20.01
C LEU A 287 -6.47 4.38 19.01
N SER A 288 -5.52 5.20 18.57
CA SER A 288 -5.71 6.19 17.52
C SER A 288 -5.69 5.60 16.10
N LYS A 289 -5.58 4.27 15.96
CA LYS A 289 -5.51 3.54 14.69
C LYS A 289 -6.07 2.12 14.84
N ILE A 290 -7.28 1.97 15.36
CA ILE A 290 -7.91 0.66 15.53
C ILE A 290 -8.23 0.06 14.15
N THR A 291 -7.76 -1.17 13.91
CA THR A 291 -8.00 -1.94 12.68
C THR A 291 -9.39 -2.58 12.73
N ARG A 292 -10.04 -2.75 11.57
CA ARG A 292 -11.39 -3.32 11.46
C ARG A 292 -11.52 -4.26 10.27
N ILE A 293 -12.26 -5.33 10.48
CA ILE A 293 -12.67 -6.26 9.44
C ILE A 293 -13.97 -5.72 8.82
N LEU A 294 -13.92 -5.31 7.56
CA LEU A 294 -15.09 -4.85 6.83
C LEU A 294 -16.01 -6.04 6.54
N ILE A 295 -17.27 -5.95 6.97
CA ILE A 295 -18.29 -6.96 6.74
C ILE A 295 -19.20 -6.49 5.61
N GLY A 296 -19.39 -7.36 4.63
CA GLY A 296 -20.23 -7.11 3.45
C GLY A 296 -21.03 -8.34 3.05
N TYR A 297 -21.73 -8.23 1.91
CA TYR A 297 -22.66 -9.25 1.43
C TYR A 297 -21.99 -10.60 1.10
N ASP A 298 -20.70 -10.58 0.81
CA ASP A 298 -19.86 -11.72 0.41
C ASP A 298 -19.10 -12.34 1.60
N THR A 299 -19.28 -11.79 2.80
CA THR A 299 -18.61 -12.30 4.00
C THR A 299 -19.17 -13.67 4.39
N THR A 300 -18.40 -14.71 4.13
CA THR A 300 -18.69 -16.08 4.54
C THR A 300 -18.15 -16.38 5.94
N THR A 301 -18.71 -17.38 6.63
CA THR A 301 -18.18 -17.84 7.93
C THR A 301 -16.73 -18.32 7.82
N SER A 302 -16.31 -18.87 6.69
CA SER A 302 -14.92 -19.28 6.46
C SER A 302 -13.96 -18.09 6.38
N VAL A 303 -14.33 -17.05 5.61
CA VAL A 303 -13.53 -15.82 5.49
C VAL A 303 -13.46 -15.14 6.85
N LEU A 304 -14.58 -14.99 7.54
CA LEU A 304 -14.61 -14.37 8.85
C LEU A 304 -13.78 -15.15 9.89
N LYS A 305 -13.82 -16.49 9.86
CA LYS A 305 -13.00 -17.32 10.75
C LYS A 305 -11.51 -17.13 10.49
N GLN A 306 -11.10 -16.95 9.23
CA GLN A 306 -9.71 -16.63 8.87
C GLN A 306 -9.32 -15.26 9.42
N GLU A 307 -10.11 -14.22 9.17
CA GLU A 307 -9.85 -12.85 9.63
C GLU A 307 -9.79 -12.76 11.17
N LEU A 308 -10.72 -13.41 11.87
CA LEU A 308 -10.76 -13.44 13.33
C LEU A 308 -9.57 -14.18 13.97
N ARG A 309 -8.85 -15.00 13.20
CA ARG A 309 -7.68 -15.79 13.64
C ARG A 309 -6.37 -15.31 13.05
N ALA A 310 -6.40 -14.33 12.15
CA ALA A 310 -5.21 -13.78 11.51
C ALA A 310 -4.30 -13.12 12.57
N PRO A 311 -2.98 -13.41 12.61
CA PRO A 311 -2.07 -12.83 13.60
C PRO A 311 -1.90 -11.33 13.40
N ALA A 312 -1.39 -10.62 14.41
CA ALA A 312 -1.25 -9.16 14.40
C ALA A 312 -0.45 -8.56 13.23
N ASN A 313 0.46 -9.33 12.64
CA ASN A 313 1.28 -8.91 11.51
C ASN A 313 0.70 -9.32 10.15
N TYR A 314 -0.53 -9.84 10.11
CA TYR A 314 -1.18 -10.33 8.89
C TYR A 314 -2.01 -9.21 8.23
N ASN A 315 -1.51 -8.67 7.12
CA ASN A 315 -2.19 -7.67 6.29
C ASN A 315 -2.78 -8.32 5.02
N GLY A 316 -3.27 -9.55 5.09
CA GLY A 316 -3.92 -10.24 3.97
C GLY A 316 -3.03 -11.24 3.22
N ASP A 317 -1.74 -10.94 3.01
CA ASP A 317 -0.76 -11.87 2.41
C ASP A 317 0.63 -11.72 3.06
N ILE A 318 1.29 -12.85 3.37
CA ILE A 318 2.70 -12.85 3.82
C ILE A 318 3.59 -12.97 2.57
N TYR A 319 4.17 -11.87 2.13
CA TYR A 319 5.00 -11.75 0.91
C TYR A 319 4.24 -12.14 -0.38
N PRO A 320 3.22 -11.36 -0.80
CA PRO A 320 2.50 -11.64 -2.03
C PRO A 320 3.43 -11.61 -3.25
N VAL A 321 3.03 -12.31 -4.32
CA VAL A 321 3.76 -12.27 -5.59
C VAL A 321 3.58 -10.90 -6.23
N GLU A 322 4.61 -10.06 -6.19
CA GLU A 322 4.59 -8.76 -6.86
C GLU A 322 4.82 -8.90 -8.38
N ARG A 323 3.90 -8.31 -9.16
CA ARG A 323 4.02 -8.08 -10.60
C ARG A 323 4.02 -6.57 -10.81
N VAL A 324 5.18 -6.02 -11.14
CA VAL A 324 5.37 -4.58 -11.22
C VAL A 324 5.47 -4.11 -12.67
N VAL A 325 4.85 -2.95 -12.96
CA VAL A 325 5.09 -2.19 -14.20
C VAL A 325 5.55 -0.79 -13.82
N GLN A 326 6.68 -0.36 -14.38
CA GLN A 326 7.13 1.02 -14.28
C GLN A 326 6.56 1.85 -15.43
N VAL A 327 5.96 3.00 -15.11
CA VAL A 327 5.23 3.85 -16.05
C VAL A 327 5.76 5.27 -15.98
N ASP A 328 6.23 5.76 -17.12
CA ASP A 328 6.69 7.14 -17.28
C ASP A 328 5.51 8.05 -17.63
N LEU A 329 5.27 9.08 -16.81
CA LEU A 329 4.28 10.10 -17.12
C LEU A 329 4.71 10.99 -18.28
N ASP A 330 6.00 11.05 -18.59
CA ASP A 330 6.53 11.69 -19.80
C ASP A 330 5.86 11.15 -21.09
N TYR A 331 5.46 9.88 -21.13
CA TYR A 331 4.76 9.27 -22.28
C TYR A 331 3.24 9.34 -22.20
N VAL A 332 2.68 9.65 -21.02
CA VAL A 332 1.24 9.86 -20.86
C VAL A 332 0.89 11.32 -21.16
N TYR A 333 1.73 12.23 -20.69
CA TYR A 333 1.60 13.67 -20.87
C TYR A 333 1.48 14.05 -22.35
N ASP A 334 0.55 14.95 -22.64
CA ASP A 334 0.42 15.61 -23.91
C ASP A 334 -0.03 17.05 -23.68
N ALA A 335 0.42 17.98 -24.52
CA ALA A 335 -0.01 19.38 -24.43
C ALA A 335 -1.49 19.55 -24.82
N ASP A 336 -2.04 18.65 -25.65
CA ASP A 336 -3.48 18.55 -25.92
C ASP A 336 -4.15 17.67 -24.85
N PRO A 337 -5.04 18.24 -24.01
CA PRO A 337 -5.76 17.47 -22.99
C PRO A 337 -6.56 16.30 -23.55
N GLN A 338 -7.09 16.41 -24.77
CA GLN A 338 -7.85 15.31 -25.40
C GLN A 338 -6.94 14.15 -25.78
N GLN A 339 -5.72 14.45 -26.23
CA GLN A 339 -4.74 13.41 -26.55
C GLN A 339 -4.17 12.79 -25.26
N GLN A 340 -3.91 13.59 -24.23
CA GLN A 340 -3.52 13.09 -22.91
C GLN A 340 -4.57 12.12 -22.33
N ASP A 341 -5.86 12.45 -22.48
CA ASP A 341 -6.96 11.58 -22.04
C ASP A 341 -7.00 10.25 -22.81
N LYS A 342 -6.68 10.26 -24.12
CA LYS A 342 -6.53 9.03 -24.92
C LYS A 342 -5.33 8.21 -24.47
N ASN A 343 -4.19 8.86 -24.17
CA ASN A 343 -2.98 8.19 -23.68
C ASN A 343 -3.25 7.50 -22.34
N LEU A 344 -3.88 8.21 -21.40
CA LEU A 344 -4.29 7.66 -20.11
C LEU A 344 -5.29 6.50 -20.27
N SER A 345 -6.29 6.65 -21.13
CA SER A 345 -7.25 5.57 -21.39
C SER A 345 -6.56 4.31 -21.89
N CYS A 346 -5.60 4.44 -22.82
CA CYS A 346 -4.84 3.28 -23.27
C CYS A 346 -3.95 2.68 -22.18
N LEU A 347 -3.33 3.50 -21.33
CA LEU A 347 -2.58 3.01 -20.18
C LEU A 347 -3.48 2.14 -19.29
N LEU A 348 -4.66 2.63 -18.93
CA LEU A 348 -5.62 1.91 -18.07
C LEU A 348 -6.04 0.57 -18.69
N ASP A 349 -6.37 0.55 -19.99
CA ASP A 349 -6.71 -0.69 -20.70
C ASP A 349 -5.55 -1.69 -20.66
N ARG A 350 -4.32 -1.24 -20.89
CA ARG A 350 -3.12 -2.11 -20.83
C ARG A 350 -2.86 -2.65 -19.43
N ILE A 351 -3.03 -1.84 -18.40
CA ILE A 351 -2.86 -2.28 -17.01
C ILE A 351 -3.92 -3.30 -16.64
N LYS A 352 -5.18 -3.08 -17.03
CA LYS A 352 -6.26 -4.04 -16.82
C LYS A 352 -5.98 -5.37 -17.51
N ASP A 353 -5.55 -5.35 -18.77
CA ASP A 353 -5.21 -6.55 -19.54
C ASP A 353 -4.04 -7.33 -18.94
N LEU A 354 -3.02 -6.64 -18.44
CA LEU A 354 -1.83 -7.27 -17.86
C LEU A 354 -2.05 -7.75 -16.42
N SER A 355 -2.96 -7.09 -15.69
CA SER A 355 -3.25 -7.31 -14.27
C SER A 355 -1.99 -7.41 -13.41
N PRO A 356 -1.12 -6.37 -13.39
CA PRO A 356 -0.03 -6.29 -12.41
C PRO A 356 -0.62 -6.08 -11.01
N THR A 357 0.18 -6.37 -9.98
CA THR A 357 -0.20 -6.02 -8.60
C THR A 357 0.09 -4.55 -8.31
N THR A 358 1.18 -4.03 -8.88
CA THR A 358 1.76 -2.75 -8.50
C THR A 358 2.27 -1.98 -9.72
N ILE A 359 2.10 -0.65 -9.71
CA ILE A 359 2.66 0.28 -10.69
C ILE A 359 3.69 1.18 -10.00
N TYR A 360 4.89 1.27 -10.56
CA TYR A 360 5.87 2.28 -10.21
C TYR A 360 5.66 3.49 -11.13
N LEU A 361 4.93 4.48 -10.65
CA LEU A 361 4.48 5.62 -11.46
C LEU A 361 5.42 6.81 -11.27
N GLN A 362 6.02 7.28 -12.37
CA GLN A 362 6.92 8.43 -12.38
C GLN A 362 6.18 9.70 -11.88
N ALA A 363 6.67 10.32 -10.81
CA ALA A 363 6.11 11.56 -10.27
C ALA A 363 6.85 12.82 -10.74
N PHE A 364 7.99 12.65 -11.41
CA PHE A 364 8.84 13.70 -11.95
C PHE A 364 8.86 13.70 -13.48
N ALA A 365 9.41 14.75 -14.10
CA ALA A 365 9.60 14.82 -15.54
C ALA A 365 11.09 14.73 -15.91
N ASP A 366 11.43 13.84 -16.84
CA ASP A 366 12.76 13.71 -17.45
C ASP A 366 12.65 13.39 -18.96
N PRO A 367 12.00 14.26 -19.77
CA PRO A 367 11.74 13.99 -21.17
C PRO A 367 13.00 13.95 -22.03
N ASP A 368 14.11 14.51 -21.55
CA ASP A 368 15.41 14.48 -22.23
C ASP A 368 16.26 13.26 -21.82
N GLY A 369 15.80 12.46 -20.84
CA GLY A 369 16.49 11.28 -20.34
C GLY A 369 17.85 11.61 -19.73
N SER A 370 18.00 12.82 -19.18
CA SER A 370 19.27 13.29 -18.62
C SER A 370 19.53 12.75 -17.22
N GLY A 371 18.51 12.20 -16.56
CA GLY A 371 18.53 11.81 -15.15
C GLY A 371 18.56 13.00 -14.19
N LEU A 372 18.43 14.25 -14.69
CA LEU A 372 18.37 15.46 -13.86
C LEU A 372 16.97 16.05 -13.87
N VAL A 373 16.26 15.89 -12.75
CA VAL A 373 14.87 16.33 -12.62
C VAL A 373 14.78 17.85 -12.48
N LYS A 374 14.07 18.48 -13.42
CA LYS A 374 13.85 19.95 -13.46
C LYS A 374 12.40 20.34 -13.17
N GLU A 375 11.46 19.44 -13.42
CA GLU A 375 10.03 19.66 -13.24
C GLU A 375 9.37 18.41 -12.68
N VAL A 376 8.17 18.55 -12.11
CA VAL A 376 7.38 17.43 -11.59
C VAL A 376 5.93 17.43 -12.06
N TYR A 377 5.22 16.33 -11.82
CA TYR A 377 3.82 16.13 -12.24
C TYR A 377 2.77 16.36 -11.14
N PHE A 378 3.15 17.02 -10.05
CA PHE A 378 2.27 17.31 -8.92
C PHE A 378 2.49 18.74 -8.38
N PRO A 379 1.45 19.36 -7.78
CA PRO A 379 1.58 20.67 -7.15
C PRO A 379 2.60 20.62 -6.02
N ASN A 380 3.51 21.59 -5.99
CA ASN A 380 4.56 21.66 -4.98
C ASN A 380 5.16 23.08 -4.90
N SER A 381 6.01 23.29 -3.90
CA SER A 381 6.66 24.56 -3.56
C SER A 381 8.15 24.63 -3.90
N VAL A 382 8.72 23.55 -4.46
CA VAL A 382 10.18 23.38 -4.62
C VAL A 382 10.63 23.46 -6.08
N LEU A 383 9.91 22.81 -6.99
CA LEU A 383 10.19 22.70 -8.41
C LEU A 383 9.00 23.19 -9.25
N PRO A 384 9.25 23.72 -10.47
CA PRO A 384 8.20 23.92 -11.44
C PRO A 384 7.38 22.65 -11.67
N MET A 385 6.05 22.80 -11.77
CA MET A 385 5.15 21.71 -12.12
C MET A 385 4.90 21.74 -13.63
N ARG A 386 5.29 20.69 -14.35
CA ARG A 386 5.10 20.58 -15.80
C ARG A 386 3.63 20.45 -16.17
N ALA A 387 2.91 19.61 -15.43
CA ALA A 387 1.46 19.46 -15.49
C ALA A 387 0.95 18.83 -14.20
N ASP A 388 -0.24 19.21 -13.76
CA ASP A 388 -0.92 18.53 -12.65
C ASP A 388 -1.53 17.21 -13.17
N LEU A 389 -0.75 16.12 -13.12
CA LEU A 389 -1.09 14.87 -13.79
C LEU A 389 -1.01 13.66 -12.87
N PHE A 390 -0.05 13.65 -11.93
CA PHE A 390 0.24 12.50 -11.10
C PHE A 390 -0.99 12.07 -10.26
N SER A 391 -1.70 13.03 -9.65
CA SER A 391 -2.87 12.75 -8.82
C SER A 391 -4.00 12.05 -9.59
N ARG A 392 -4.29 12.51 -10.80
CA ARG A 392 -5.30 11.94 -11.69
C ARG A 392 -4.94 10.51 -12.12
N VAL A 393 -3.71 10.31 -12.57
CA VAL A 393 -3.26 9.01 -13.09
C VAL A 393 -3.19 7.98 -11.96
N SER A 394 -2.62 8.36 -10.81
CA SER A 394 -2.56 7.52 -9.61
C SER A 394 -3.96 7.07 -9.17
N TRP A 395 -4.90 8.01 -9.06
CA TRP A 395 -6.27 7.71 -8.64
C TRP A 395 -7.02 6.79 -9.61
N GLN A 396 -6.89 7.02 -10.92
CA GLN A 396 -7.58 6.18 -11.90
C GLN A 396 -6.98 4.77 -11.98
N LEU A 397 -5.66 4.62 -11.84
CA LEU A 397 -5.04 3.31 -11.74
C LEU A 397 -5.60 2.53 -10.53
N GLN A 398 -5.57 3.13 -9.35
CA GLN A 398 -6.09 2.49 -8.13
C GLN A 398 -7.58 2.13 -8.26
N THR A 399 -8.42 3.09 -8.60
CA THR A 399 -9.88 2.91 -8.55
C THR A 399 -10.48 2.15 -9.72
N ARG A 400 -9.83 2.14 -10.90
CA ARG A 400 -10.37 1.48 -12.10
C ARG A 400 -9.70 0.15 -12.43
N THR A 401 -8.48 -0.06 -11.93
CA THR A 401 -7.72 -1.30 -12.22
C THR A 401 -7.38 -2.11 -10.96
N GLY A 402 -7.51 -1.53 -9.76
CA GLY A 402 -7.28 -2.23 -8.49
C GLY A 402 -5.80 -2.44 -8.14
N VAL A 403 -4.89 -1.79 -8.86
CA VAL A 403 -3.43 -1.91 -8.64
C VAL A 403 -2.96 -0.96 -7.53
N ASN A 404 -1.91 -1.36 -6.82
CA ASN A 404 -1.15 -0.45 -5.98
C ASN A 404 -0.36 0.53 -6.84
N VAL A 405 -0.23 1.78 -6.39
CA VAL A 405 0.62 2.78 -7.04
C VAL A 405 1.73 3.19 -6.09
N PHE A 406 2.98 3.09 -6.55
CA PHE A 406 4.14 3.65 -5.88
C PHE A 406 4.54 4.93 -6.61
N ALA A 407 4.72 6.02 -5.86
CA ALA A 407 5.31 7.23 -6.40
C ALA A 407 6.81 7.01 -6.60
N TRP A 408 7.24 6.96 -7.86
CA TRP A 408 8.65 6.92 -8.21
C TRP A 408 9.22 8.33 -8.18
N MET A 409 10.17 8.55 -7.28
CA MET A 409 10.71 9.86 -6.93
C MET A 409 12.24 9.87 -6.91
N PRO A 410 12.89 10.94 -7.43
CA PRO A 410 14.33 11.13 -7.27
C PRO A 410 14.66 11.32 -5.79
N VAL A 411 15.87 10.94 -5.39
CA VAL A 411 16.38 11.20 -4.03
C VAL A 411 17.31 12.40 -4.02
N LEU A 412 18.19 12.56 -5.02
CA LEU A 412 19.28 13.55 -5.03
C LEU A 412 19.42 14.32 -6.35
N SER A 413 19.04 13.76 -7.48
CA SER A 413 19.21 14.33 -8.82
C SER A 413 18.11 15.31 -9.18
N ILE A 414 18.12 16.43 -8.46
CA ILE A 414 17.11 17.49 -8.54
C ILE A 414 17.78 18.83 -8.85
N ALA A 415 17.37 19.47 -9.94
CA ALA A 415 17.77 20.82 -10.32
C ALA A 415 16.90 21.86 -9.62
N LEU A 416 17.26 22.20 -8.37
CA LEU A 416 16.57 23.25 -7.63
C LEU A 416 16.65 24.61 -8.35
N PRO A 417 15.61 25.47 -8.23
CA PRO A 417 15.63 26.82 -8.78
C PRO A 417 16.84 27.63 -8.29
N LYS A 418 17.39 28.51 -9.13
CA LYS A 418 18.65 29.22 -8.85
C LYS A 418 18.64 30.08 -7.59
N ASP A 419 17.47 30.56 -7.18
CA ASP A 419 17.22 31.34 -5.98
C ASP A 419 17.10 30.49 -4.71
N ASN A 420 16.99 29.16 -4.84
CA ASN A 420 17.04 28.24 -3.71
C ASN A 420 18.48 28.17 -3.13
N PRO A 421 18.67 28.36 -1.81
CA PRO A 421 19.99 28.32 -1.17
C PRO A 421 20.78 27.02 -1.40
N ALA A 422 20.08 25.92 -1.67
CA ALA A 422 20.66 24.61 -1.89
C ALA A 422 21.01 24.32 -3.37
N ALA A 423 20.69 25.20 -4.32
CA ALA A 423 20.75 24.92 -5.76
C ALA A 423 22.14 24.61 -6.31
N ASN A 424 23.20 25.10 -5.66
CA ASN A 424 24.59 24.87 -6.09
C ASN A 424 25.33 23.87 -5.21
N LYS A 425 24.61 23.11 -4.38
CA LYS A 425 25.18 22.18 -3.40
C LYS A 425 25.35 20.78 -3.98
N TRP A 426 25.95 20.71 -5.16
CA TRP A 426 26.21 19.47 -5.90
C TRP A 426 27.31 18.66 -5.24
N ILE A 427 27.14 17.33 -5.23
CA ILE A 427 28.19 16.37 -4.88
C ILE A 427 29.41 16.64 -5.74
N THR A 428 30.58 16.64 -5.10
CA THR A 428 31.88 16.73 -5.77
C THR A 428 32.69 15.49 -5.47
N SER A 429 33.69 15.20 -6.32
CA SER A 429 34.58 14.07 -6.15
C SER A 429 36.05 14.50 -6.14
N THR A 430 36.96 13.60 -5.81
CA THR A 430 38.41 13.92 -5.90
C THR A 430 38.84 14.19 -7.35
N HIS A 431 38.10 13.67 -8.34
CA HIS A 431 38.38 13.88 -9.77
C HIS A 431 37.66 15.11 -10.32
N SER A 432 36.42 15.38 -9.89
CA SER A 432 35.66 16.54 -10.39
C SER A 432 36.13 17.87 -9.77
N GLY A 433 36.86 17.82 -8.66
CA GLY A 433 37.35 19.00 -7.95
C GLY A 433 36.19 19.84 -7.42
N THR A 434 36.01 21.05 -7.95
CA THR A 434 34.89 21.93 -7.59
C THR A 434 33.68 21.79 -8.51
N GLN A 435 33.80 21.02 -9.60
CA GLN A 435 32.69 20.78 -10.53
C GLN A 435 31.78 19.68 -9.99
N PRO A 436 30.47 19.70 -10.33
CA PRO A 436 29.55 18.62 -10.00
C PRO A 436 30.05 17.28 -10.52
N SER A 437 30.02 16.25 -9.68
CA SER A 437 30.20 14.89 -10.15
C SER A 437 28.98 14.41 -10.92
N THR A 438 29.21 13.60 -11.95
CA THR A 438 28.19 13.17 -12.92
C THR A 438 27.82 11.70 -12.83
N PHE A 439 28.37 10.93 -11.89
CA PHE A 439 28.07 9.50 -11.75
C PHE A 439 27.06 9.24 -10.63
N PRO A 440 25.92 8.55 -10.81
CA PRO A 440 25.33 8.16 -12.09
C PRO A 440 24.75 9.36 -12.85
N TYR A 441 24.42 10.44 -12.11
CA TYR A 441 23.90 11.72 -12.60
C TYR A 441 24.46 12.86 -11.74
N PRO A 442 24.31 14.13 -12.15
CA PRO A 442 24.45 15.27 -11.24
C PRO A 442 23.47 15.14 -10.06
N ARG A 443 23.98 15.22 -8.83
CA ARG A 443 23.21 15.00 -7.59
C ARG A 443 23.53 16.06 -6.55
N LEU A 444 22.51 16.50 -5.82
CA LEU A 444 22.69 17.35 -4.65
C LEU A 444 23.30 16.55 -3.50
N SER A 445 24.14 17.19 -2.70
CA SER A 445 24.79 16.56 -1.56
C SER A 445 23.82 16.36 -0.41
N PRO A 446 23.50 15.11 -0.03
CA PRO A 446 22.59 14.85 1.08
C PRO A 446 23.24 15.18 2.44
N PHE A 447 24.52 15.55 2.47
CA PHE A 447 25.19 15.99 3.69
C PHE A 447 24.83 17.44 4.06
N GLU A 448 24.36 18.22 3.10
CA GLU A 448 23.93 19.60 3.28
C GLU A 448 22.51 19.65 3.88
N PRO A 449 22.29 20.30 5.04
CA PRO A 449 21.00 20.29 5.71
C PRO A 449 19.86 20.91 4.90
N ASP A 450 20.13 22.00 4.19
CA ASP A 450 19.16 22.72 3.33
C ASP A 450 18.78 21.92 2.08
N VAL A 451 19.71 21.12 1.52
CA VAL A 451 19.39 20.12 0.48
C VAL A 451 18.36 19.12 1.02
N ARG A 452 18.62 18.54 2.20
CA ARG A 452 17.67 17.60 2.82
C ARG A 452 16.31 18.25 3.10
N THR A 453 16.29 19.51 3.54
CA THR A 453 15.05 20.28 3.77
C THR A 453 14.26 20.45 2.48
N ALA A 454 14.90 20.89 1.39
CA ALA A 454 14.22 21.10 0.10
C ALA A 454 13.64 19.79 -0.47
N ILE A 455 14.40 18.69 -0.40
CA ILE A 455 13.93 17.38 -0.86
C ILE A 455 12.79 16.87 0.03
N THR A 456 12.91 17.01 1.36
CA THR A 456 11.83 16.62 2.29
C THR A 456 10.55 17.40 2.00
N GLN A 457 10.65 18.71 1.70
CA GLN A 457 9.50 19.51 1.30
C GLN A 457 8.85 19.02 0.00
N LEU A 458 9.65 18.60 -0.98
CA LEU A 458 9.12 18.04 -2.24
C LEU A 458 8.32 16.75 -2.01
N TYR A 459 8.80 15.86 -1.13
CA TYR A 459 8.08 14.64 -0.74
C TYR A 459 6.84 14.94 0.11
N HIS A 460 6.91 15.94 0.99
CA HIS A 460 5.78 16.44 1.75
C HIS A 460 4.66 16.91 0.80
N ASP A 461 4.99 17.79 -0.15
CA ASP A 461 4.04 18.34 -1.11
C ASP A 461 3.38 17.23 -1.94
N LEU A 462 4.17 16.31 -2.51
CA LEU A 462 3.65 15.12 -3.21
C LEU A 462 2.59 14.39 -2.36
N SER A 463 2.92 14.14 -1.10
CA SER A 463 2.08 13.36 -0.20
C SER A 463 0.80 14.07 0.22
N ARG A 464 0.75 15.40 0.13
CA ARG A 464 -0.42 16.19 0.51
C ARG A 464 -1.48 16.21 -0.58
N TYR A 465 -1.07 16.23 -1.84
CA TYR A 465 -1.98 16.36 -2.99
C TYR A 465 -2.46 15.04 -3.58
N THR A 466 -1.75 13.93 -3.36
CA THR A 466 -2.02 12.67 -4.07
C THR A 466 -2.10 11.45 -3.14
N PRO A 467 -3.15 10.61 -3.27
CA PRO A 467 -3.15 9.28 -2.67
C PRO A 467 -2.32 8.26 -3.48
N PHE A 468 -1.47 7.48 -2.81
CA PHE A 468 -0.70 6.35 -3.36
C PHE A 468 -0.24 5.39 -2.25
N GLN A 469 0.09 4.14 -2.58
CA GLN A 469 0.36 3.06 -1.60
C GLN A 469 1.83 2.91 -1.21
N GLY A 470 2.77 3.34 -2.06
CA GLY A 470 4.19 3.22 -1.78
C GLY A 470 5.07 4.31 -2.38
N VAL A 471 6.35 4.31 -2.01
CA VAL A 471 7.36 5.18 -2.62
C VAL A 471 8.44 4.30 -3.22
N LEU A 472 8.78 4.53 -4.49
CA LEU A 472 9.99 4.00 -5.11
C LEU A 472 11.06 5.09 -5.09
N PHE A 473 12.11 4.87 -4.30
CA PHE A 473 13.30 5.71 -4.31
C PHE A 473 14.18 5.36 -5.53
N HIS A 474 14.41 6.36 -6.37
CA HIS A 474 15.22 6.24 -7.58
C HIS A 474 16.66 5.78 -7.27
N ASP A 475 17.31 5.17 -8.26
CA ASP A 475 18.70 4.73 -8.22
C ASP A 475 19.75 5.87 -8.14
N ASP A 476 19.33 7.14 -8.23
CA ASP A 476 20.18 8.33 -8.10
C ASP A 476 20.77 8.47 -6.69
N ALA A 477 20.18 7.80 -5.70
CA ALA A 477 20.74 7.59 -4.38
C ALA A 477 21.93 6.61 -4.42
N ALA A 478 23.04 7.04 -5.00
CA ALA A 478 24.32 6.36 -5.02
C ALA A 478 25.44 7.34 -4.67
N LEU A 479 26.59 6.83 -4.19
CA LEU A 479 27.81 7.62 -3.97
C LEU A 479 29.02 6.78 -4.36
N SER A 480 29.87 7.29 -5.26
CA SER A 480 31.10 6.59 -5.66
C SER A 480 32.15 6.57 -4.57
N ASP A 481 33.23 5.80 -4.73
CA ASP A 481 34.31 5.64 -3.77
C ASP A 481 35.24 6.85 -3.68
N ASP A 482 35.00 7.89 -4.49
CA ASP A 482 35.67 9.18 -4.46
C ASP A 482 34.73 10.36 -4.12
N GLU A 483 33.46 10.06 -3.82
CA GLU A 483 32.42 11.01 -3.42
C GLU A 483 32.01 10.83 -1.95
N ASP A 484 31.65 11.88 -1.22
CA ASP A 484 31.48 13.28 -1.60
C ASP A 484 32.58 14.14 -0.96
N THR A 485 33.23 15.03 -1.72
CA THR A 485 34.34 15.87 -1.25
C THR A 485 33.93 17.24 -0.73
N ARG A 486 32.63 17.57 -0.70
CA ARG A 486 32.15 18.84 -0.15
C ARG A 486 32.52 19.03 1.33
N PRO A 487 32.72 20.28 1.80
CA PRO A 487 33.02 20.55 3.21
C PRO A 487 32.03 19.93 4.21
N ALA A 488 30.72 19.96 3.92
CA ALA A 488 29.70 19.35 4.77
C ALA A 488 29.85 17.82 4.86
N ALA A 489 30.20 17.16 3.76
CA ALA A 489 30.47 15.73 3.71
C ALA A 489 31.73 15.37 4.49
N LEU A 490 32.83 16.11 4.29
CA LEU A 490 34.09 15.90 5.02
C LEU A 490 33.92 16.09 6.54
N ALA A 491 33.14 17.09 6.96
CA ALA A 491 32.79 17.29 8.37
C ALA A 491 31.97 16.11 8.91
N GLN A 492 31.03 15.57 8.13
CA GLN A 492 30.28 14.37 8.50
C GLN A 492 31.19 13.15 8.64
N TYR A 493 32.21 13.01 7.80
CA TYR A 493 33.18 11.91 7.88
C TYR A 493 34.03 12.01 9.14
N GLN A 494 34.47 13.22 9.51
CA GLN A 494 35.13 13.48 10.79
C GLN A 494 34.23 13.13 11.99
N ALA A 495 32.95 13.49 11.93
CA ALA A 495 31.98 13.12 12.96
C ALA A 495 31.76 11.59 13.05
N TRP A 496 32.02 10.83 11.98
CA TRP A 496 32.05 9.36 12.01
C TRP A 496 33.38 8.77 12.50
N GLY A 497 34.34 9.61 12.92
CA GLY A 497 35.67 9.20 13.34
C GLY A 497 36.57 8.76 12.18
N LEU A 498 36.36 9.29 10.98
CA LEU A 498 37.19 9.08 9.80
C LEU A 498 38.02 10.35 9.49
N PRO A 499 39.12 10.25 8.73
CA PRO A 499 39.81 11.43 8.20
C PRO A 499 38.86 12.33 7.39
N GLY A 500 39.00 13.65 7.51
CA GLY A 500 38.27 14.62 6.68
C GLY A 500 38.88 14.79 5.28
N ASP A 501 39.32 13.69 4.67
CA ASP A 501 40.14 13.65 3.46
C ASP A 501 39.91 12.30 2.77
N VAL A 502 39.29 12.34 1.59
CA VAL A 502 38.83 11.13 0.86
C VAL A 502 40.02 10.27 0.44
N ASP A 503 41.12 10.85 -0.04
CA ASP A 503 42.29 10.09 -0.47
C ASP A 503 42.94 9.34 0.71
N LYS A 504 42.98 9.95 1.90
CA LYS A 504 43.45 9.27 3.12
C LYS A 504 42.54 8.13 3.57
N ILE A 505 41.24 8.25 3.36
CA ILE A 505 40.28 7.16 3.60
C ILE A 505 40.56 6.02 2.61
N ARG A 506 40.60 6.31 1.31
CA ARG A 506 40.77 5.33 0.23
C ARG A 506 42.10 4.58 0.30
N ALA A 507 43.17 5.25 0.74
CA ALA A 507 44.50 4.65 0.89
C ALA A 507 44.55 3.51 1.93
N LYS A 508 43.53 3.34 2.78
CA LYS A 508 43.49 2.30 3.81
C LYS A 508 42.23 1.45 3.67
N PRO A 509 42.35 0.15 3.30
CA PRO A 509 41.19 -0.72 3.09
C PRO A 509 40.19 -0.77 4.25
N ALA A 510 40.68 -0.74 5.50
CA ALA A 510 39.84 -0.74 6.69
C ALA A 510 39.04 0.58 6.85
N LEU A 511 39.60 1.72 6.46
CA LEU A 511 38.89 3.00 6.48
C LEU A 511 37.89 3.10 5.34
N LEU A 512 38.28 2.68 4.13
CA LEU A 512 37.40 2.62 2.97
C LEU A 512 36.15 1.79 3.28
N ARG A 513 36.31 0.57 3.80
CA ARG A 513 35.17 -0.29 4.19
C ARG A 513 34.25 0.39 5.21
N ARG A 514 34.80 0.99 6.26
CA ARG A 514 34.01 1.70 7.29
C ARG A 514 33.28 2.90 6.68
N TRP A 515 33.91 3.64 5.79
CA TRP A 515 33.32 4.80 5.14
C TRP A 515 32.20 4.41 4.18
N THR A 516 32.41 3.37 3.35
CA THR A 516 31.37 2.74 2.52
C THR A 516 30.14 2.37 3.34
N ASP A 517 30.35 1.65 4.45
CA ASP A 517 29.25 1.25 5.35
C ASP A 517 28.47 2.45 5.90
N LYS A 518 29.17 3.53 6.27
CA LYS A 518 28.56 4.76 6.77
C LYS A 518 27.79 5.50 5.68
N LYS A 519 28.31 5.58 4.45
CA LYS A 519 27.60 6.18 3.30
C LYS A 519 26.32 5.44 2.97
N ILE A 520 26.36 4.10 2.90
CA ILE A 520 25.18 3.27 2.66
C ILE A 520 24.11 3.55 3.72
N ASN A 521 24.49 3.48 5.01
CA ASN A 521 23.55 3.70 6.10
C ASN A 521 23.00 5.14 6.11
N PHE A 522 23.81 6.13 5.73
CA PHE A 522 23.37 7.52 5.66
C PHE A 522 22.30 7.73 4.58
N LEU A 523 22.50 7.20 3.38
CA LEU A 523 21.50 7.27 2.30
C LEU A 523 20.21 6.52 2.67
N ILE A 524 20.33 5.33 3.28
CA ILE A 524 19.20 4.56 3.79
C ILE A 524 18.41 5.38 4.83
N ASN A 525 19.09 5.93 5.82
CA ASN A 525 18.46 6.76 6.85
C ASN A 525 17.77 7.99 6.26
N PHE A 526 18.35 8.61 5.22
CA PHE A 526 17.71 9.74 4.55
C PHE A 526 16.43 9.30 3.83
N THR A 527 16.44 8.20 3.07
CA THR A 527 15.21 7.68 2.45
C THR A 527 14.14 7.29 3.47
N HIS A 528 14.53 6.78 4.65
CA HIS A 528 13.58 6.54 5.75
C HIS A 528 12.94 7.83 6.27
N GLN A 529 13.69 8.92 6.35
CA GLN A 529 13.14 10.23 6.73
C GLN A 529 12.10 10.71 5.69
N LEU A 530 12.40 10.52 4.40
CA LEU A 530 11.47 10.86 3.31
C LEU A 530 10.20 9.99 3.35
N ALA A 531 10.34 8.66 3.55
CA ALA A 531 9.20 7.77 3.71
C ALA A 531 8.34 8.14 4.93
N ALA A 532 8.99 8.45 6.06
CA ALA A 532 8.31 8.88 7.28
C ALA A 532 7.56 10.20 7.08
N GLU A 533 8.07 11.12 6.28
CA GLU A 533 7.37 12.37 5.92
C GLU A 533 6.13 12.08 5.07
N VAL A 534 6.26 11.25 4.03
CA VAL A 534 5.13 10.85 3.17
C VAL A 534 4.02 10.18 3.99
N GLN A 535 4.38 9.26 4.88
CA GLN A 535 3.44 8.53 5.73
C GLN A 535 2.54 9.44 6.57
N LYS A 536 2.98 10.66 6.91
CA LYS A 536 2.18 11.60 7.71
C LYS A 536 0.91 12.04 7.00
N ASN A 537 0.93 12.11 5.66
CA ASN A 537 -0.14 12.71 4.86
C ASN A 537 -0.89 11.71 3.97
N GLN A 538 -0.38 10.49 3.82
CA GLN A 538 -1.01 9.47 2.98
C GLN A 538 -2.25 8.86 3.63
N PHE A 539 -3.29 8.69 2.80
CA PHE A 539 -4.60 8.15 3.19
C PHE A 539 -5.10 7.04 2.26
N ALA A 540 -4.27 6.61 1.31
CA ALA A 540 -4.59 5.53 0.36
C ALA A 540 -4.23 4.13 0.90
N SER A 541 -3.39 4.07 1.95
CA SER A 541 -2.97 2.85 2.63
C SER A 541 -2.69 3.14 4.09
N ALA A 542 -2.96 2.14 4.93
CA ALA A 542 -2.61 2.10 6.34
C ALA A 542 -1.12 2.34 6.61
N THR A 543 -0.30 1.76 5.73
CA THR A 543 1.15 1.70 5.84
C THR A 543 1.72 1.94 4.46
N GLN A 544 2.54 2.97 4.35
CA GLN A 544 3.24 3.32 3.13
C GLN A 544 4.34 2.30 2.90
N MET A 545 4.24 1.59 1.79
CA MET A 545 5.29 0.67 1.38
C MET A 545 6.49 1.44 0.81
N THR A 546 7.66 0.84 0.95
CA THR A 546 8.92 1.39 0.46
C THR A 546 9.60 0.44 -0.50
N ALA A 547 10.00 0.97 -1.64
CA ALA A 547 10.88 0.30 -2.59
C ALA A 547 12.07 1.21 -2.90
N ARG A 548 13.22 0.63 -3.24
CA ARG A 548 14.37 1.39 -3.74
C ARG A 548 15.05 0.62 -4.86
N ASN A 549 15.39 1.33 -5.93
CA ASN A 549 16.16 0.75 -7.01
C ASN A 549 17.58 0.39 -6.54
N LEU A 550 18.03 -0.81 -6.87
CA LEU A 550 19.35 -1.34 -6.57
C LEU A 550 20.02 -1.70 -7.91
N TYR A 551 21.22 -1.17 -8.13
CA TYR A 551 22.04 -1.59 -9.27
C TYR A 551 22.38 -3.08 -9.16
N ALA A 552 22.51 -3.76 -10.30
CA ALA A 552 22.86 -5.18 -10.29
C ALA A 552 24.30 -5.42 -9.82
N GLN A 553 25.20 -4.47 -10.06
CA GLN A 553 26.61 -4.67 -9.77
C GLN A 553 26.94 -4.88 -8.27
N PRO A 554 26.38 -4.13 -7.30
CA PRO A 554 26.48 -4.44 -5.87
C PRO A 554 26.02 -5.85 -5.47
N VAL A 555 25.20 -6.52 -6.29
CA VAL A 555 24.81 -7.92 -6.07
C VAL A 555 25.83 -8.87 -6.69
N MET A 556 26.24 -8.59 -7.92
CA MET A 556 27.15 -9.44 -8.70
C MET A 556 28.57 -9.44 -8.13
N ASP A 557 29.08 -8.28 -7.74
CA ASP A 557 30.37 -8.08 -7.07
C ASP A 557 30.19 -7.29 -5.75
N PRO A 558 30.36 -7.92 -4.57
CA PRO A 558 30.27 -7.23 -3.29
C PRO A 558 31.27 -6.09 -3.10
N GLN A 559 32.36 -6.02 -3.87
CA GLN A 559 33.25 -4.85 -3.81
C GLN A 559 32.57 -3.59 -4.36
N ALA A 560 31.58 -3.75 -5.25
CA ALA A 560 30.86 -2.65 -5.86
C ALA A 560 30.03 -1.82 -4.90
N GLU A 561 29.76 -2.32 -3.69
CA GLU A 561 29.22 -1.50 -2.61
C GLU A 561 30.07 -0.22 -2.38
N GLN A 562 31.39 -0.30 -2.61
CA GLN A 562 32.33 0.81 -2.39
C GLN A 562 32.06 2.01 -3.32
N TRP A 563 31.70 1.75 -4.58
CA TRP A 563 31.51 2.77 -5.60
C TRP A 563 30.05 2.97 -6.02
N TYR A 564 29.10 2.30 -5.37
CA TYR A 564 27.67 2.62 -5.47
C TYR A 564 27.08 3.13 -4.15
N ALA A 565 27.68 2.80 -3.01
CA ALA A 565 27.08 3.00 -1.69
C ALA A 565 25.67 2.38 -1.59
N GLN A 566 25.49 1.20 -2.19
CA GLN A 566 24.30 0.37 -2.10
C GLN A 566 24.68 -1.05 -1.68
N SER A 567 23.78 -1.79 -1.03
CA SER A 567 24.06 -3.12 -0.47
C SER A 567 22.78 -3.95 -0.39
N LEU A 568 22.75 -5.12 -1.03
CA LEU A 568 21.57 -5.99 -1.06
C LEU A 568 21.11 -6.41 0.35
N PRO A 569 21.97 -6.93 1.25
CA PRO A 569 21.54 -7.30 2.60
C PRO A 569 20.91 -6.14 3.37
N LYS A 570 21.46 -4.92 3.22
CA LYS A 570 20.93 -3.74 3.89
C LYS A 570 19.61 -3.28 3.27
N PHE A 571 19.45 -3.37 1.96
CA PHE A 571 18.19 -3.03 1.29
C PHE A 571 17.07 -4.00 1.73
N LEU A 572 17.34 -5.31 1.74
CA LEU A 572 16.40 -6.33 2.22
C LEU A 572 15.98 -6.11 3.68
N ALA A 573 16.86 -5.55 4.51
CA ALA A 573 16.56 -5.24 5.91
C ALA A 573 15.78 -3.92 6.09
N ASN A 574 15.83 -2.99 5.13
CA ASN A 574 15.36 -1.61 5.32
C ASN A 574 14.17 -1.19 4.46
N TYR A 575 13.89 -1.88 3.35
CA TYR A 575 12.77 -1.56 2.48
C TYR A 575 11.81 -2.73 2.40
N ASP A 576 10.53 -2.49 2.15
CA ASP A 576 9.56 -3.57 1.90
C ASP A 576 9.96 -4.35 0.65
N TYR A 577 10.38 -3.63 -0.38
CA TYR A 577 10.89 -4.20 -1.63
C TYR A 577 12.24 -3.62 -2.04
N THR A 578 13.09 -4.49 -2.59
CA THR A 578 14.31 -4.11 -3.32
C THR A 578 14.02 -4.25 -4.80
N ALA A 579 13.96 -3.13 -5.52
CA ALA A 579 13.75 -3.08 -6.95
C ALA A 579 15.10 -3.28 -7.67
N LEU A 580 15.48 -4.53 -7.91
CA LEU A 580 16.77 -4.88 -8.49
C LEU A 580 16.73 -4.71 -10.01
N MET A 581 17.58 -3.83 -10.53
CA MET A 581 17.68 -3.54 -11.97
C MET A 581 18.39 -4.68 -12.71
N ALA A 582 17.68 -5.78 -12.92
CA ALA A 582 18.13 -6.99 -13.59
C ALA A 582 18.09 -6.84 -15.13
N MET A 583 18.84 -5.86 -15.64
CA MET A 583 18.83 -5.44 -17.04
C MET A 583 20.15 -5.85 -17.74
N PRO A 584 20.30 -7.12 -18.17
CA PRO A 584 21.57 -7.65 -18.65
C PRO A 584 22.14 -6.90 -19.87
N PHE A 585 21.31 -6.30 -20.72
CA PHE A 585 21.81 -5.55 -21.88
C PHE A 585 22.28 -4.15 -21.49
N MET A 586 21.64 -3.51 -20.51
CA MET A 586 22.16 -2.28 -19.89
C MET A 586 23.53 -2.54 -19.25
N GLU A 587 23.69 -3.71 -18.62
CA GLU A 587 24.94 -4.19 -18.02
C GLU A 587 25.93 -4.77 -19.07
N SER A 588 25.60 -4.69 -20.37
CA SER A 588 26.43 -5.21 -21.47
C SER A 588 26.84 -6.69 -21.32
N ALA A 589 25.99 -7.51 -20.69
CA ALA A 589 26.25 -8.92 -20.46
C ALA A 589 26.30 -9.70 -21.78
N THR A 590 27.39 -10.41 -22.01
CA THR A 590 27.61 -11.22 -23.23
C THR A 590 26.74 -12.47 -23.28
N MET A 591 26.33 -13.00 -22.13
CA MET A 591 25.42 -14.14 -21.98
C MET A 591 24.26 -13.79 -21.03
N PRO A 592 23.22 -13.07 -21.51
CA PRO A 592 22.15 -12.53 -20.68
C PRO A 592 21.44 -13.57 -19.78
N ASP A 593 21.09 -14.74 -20.32
CA ASP A 593 20.39 -15.79 -19.55
C ASP A 593 21.24 -16.34 -18.42
N ARG A 594 22.55 -16.51 -18.67
CA ARG A 594 23.51 -16.98 -17.66
C ARG A 594 23.73 -15.92 -16.58
N TRP A 595 23.86 -14.67 -16.99
CA TRP A 595 24.02 -13.53 -16.08
C TRP A 595 22.79 -13.38 -15.16
N LEU A 596 21.58 -13.50 -15.71
CA LEU A 596 20.34 -13.47 -14.92
C LEU A 596 20.24 -14.65 -13.93
N THR A 597 20.70 -15.84 -14.34
CA THR A 597 20.73 -17.02 -13.47
C THR A 597 21.68 -16.78 -12.28
N GLU A 598 22.88 -16.29 -12.55
CA GLU A 598 23.85 -15.97 -11.49
C GLU A 598 23.35 -14.87 -10.55
N LEU A 599 22.72 -13.82 -11.10
CA LEU A 599 22.10 -12.76 -10.30
C LEU A 599 21.02 -13.32 -9.37
N TYR A 600 20.14 -14.19 -9.90
CA TYR A 600 19.10 -14.84 -9.11
C TYR A 600 19.69 -15.69 -7.99
N GLU A 601 20.71 -16.51 -8.25
CA GLU A 601 21.37 -17.35 -7.24
C GLU A 601 21.97 -16.52 -6.11
N LYS A 602 22.60 -15.39 -6.43
CA LYS A 602 23.17 -14.46 -5.43
C LYS A 602 22.09 -13.82 -4.56
N VAL A 603 20.95 -13.45 -5.13
CA VAL A 603 19.79 -12.97 -4.35
C VAL A 603 19.19 -14.09 -3.50
N ALA A 604 19.04 -15.29 -4.05
CA ALA A 604 18.47 -16.44 -3.35
C ALA A 604 19.30 -16.88 -2.13
N ALA A 605 20.61 -16.62 -2.16
CA ALA A 605 21.49 -16.88 -1.03
C ALA A 605 21.28 -15.94 0.18
N GLN A 606 20.57 -14.81 0.01
CA GLN A 606 20.31 -13.86 1.08
C GLN A 606 19.02 -14.19 1.85
N PRO A 607 18.99 -14.01 3.19
CA PRO A 607 17.75 -14.09 3.96
C PRO A 607 16.70 -13.12 3.40
N LEU A 608 15.49 -13.64 3.15
CA LEU A 608 14.38 -12.91 2.53
C LEU A 608 14.65 -12.38 1.10
N GLY A 609 15.77 -12.78 0.46
CA GLY A 609 16.15 -12.26 -0.86
C GLY A 609 15.07 -12.48 -1.91
N ILE A 610 14.53 -13.70 -2.02
CA ILE A 610 13.47 -14.01 -2.99
C ILE A 610 12.12 -13.39 -2.60
N GLN A 611 11.89 -13.17 -1.31
CA GLN A 611 10.62 -12.66 -0.78
C GLN A 611 10.51 -11.14 -0.95
N LYS A 612 11.62 -10.41 -0.89
CA LYS A 612 11.64 -8.95 -0.90
C LYS A 612 12.31 -8.33 -2.12
N THR A 613 12.87 -9.12 -3.05
CA THR A 613 13.44 -8.58 -4.29
C THR A 613 12.46 -8.68 -5.46
N VAL A 614 12.20 -7.54 -6.10
CA VAL A 614 11.53 -7.42 -7.40
C VAL A 614 12.64 -7.34 -8.46
N PHE A 615 12.67 -8.29 -9.40
CA PHE A 615 13.64 -8.30 -10.50
C PHE A 615 13.08 -7.48 -11.66
N GLU A 616 13.60 -6.26 -11.84
CA GLU A 616 13.22 -5.38 -12.93
C GLU A 616 14.01 -5.73 -14.19
N LEU A 617 13.33 -6.30 -15.18
CA LEU A 617 13.92 -6.58 -16.48
C LEU A 617 13.94 -5.31 -17.36
N GLN A 618 14.35 -5.41 -18.61
CA GLN A 618 14.20 -4.30 -19.56
C GLN A 618 13.28 -4.69 -20.72
N SER A 619 12.30 -3.84 -21.06
CA SER A 619 11.51 -3.96 -22.30
C SER A 619 12.09 -3.20 -23.49
N TYR A 620 13.00 -2.28 -23.21
CA TYR A 620 13.58 -1.38 -24.19
C TYR A 620 15.10 -1.47 -24.12
N ASP A 621 15.75 -1.35 -25.27
CA ASP A 621 17.18 -1.19 -25.36
C ASP A 621 17.49 0.28 -25.63
N TRP A 622 17.99 0.99 -24.62
CA TRP A 622 18.34 2.41 -24.74
C TRP A 622 19.59 2.65 -25.58
N GLY A 623 20.50 1.66 -25.68
CA GLY A 623 21.69 1.74 -26.52
C GLY A 623 21.35 1.60 -28.01
N GLU A 624 20.46 0.66 -28.34
CA GLU A 624 19.98 0.43 -29.72
C GLU A 624 18.75 1.26 -30.09
N LYS A 625 18.15 1.99 -29.13
CA LYS A 625 16.88 2.73 -29.26
C LYS A 625 15.76 1.89 -29.89
N ALA A 626 15.60 0.66 -29.41
CA ALA A 626 14.65 -0.30 -29.98
C ALA A 626 13.93 -1.13 -28.91
N PRO A 627 12.65 -1.51 -29.12
CA PRO A 627 11.98 -2.50 -28.27
C PRO A 627 12.66 -3.87 -28.37
N ARG A 628 12.80 -4.57 -27.24
CA ARG A 628 13.35 -5.94 -27.24
C ARG A 628 12.23 -6.98 -27.23
N ARG A 629 12.42 -8.04 -28.03
CA ARG A 629 11.65 -9.29 -27.93
C ARG A 629 12.41 -10.25 -27.03
N GLN A 630 11.85 -10.62 -25.88
CA GLN A 630 12.37 -11.77 -25.14
C GLN A 630 12.12 -13.05 -25.96
N ARG A 631 13.18 -13.80 -26.30
CA ARG A 631 13.06 -15.09 -26.99
C ARG A 631 12.89 -16.21 -25.95
N ARG A 632 11.80 -16.98 -26.08
CA ARG A 632 11.24 -18.03 -25.18
C ARG A 632 10.41 -17.38 -24.05
N PHE A 633 9.10 -17.55 -23.92
CA PHE A 633 8.24 -18.74 -24.01
C PHE A 633 6.82 -18.41 -24.56
N ALA A 634 6.21 -19.36 -25.27
CA ALA A 634 4.79 -19.49 -25.69
C ALA A 634 4.29 -18.97 -27.06
N THR A 635 3.23 -19.67 -27.53
CA THR A 635 2.69 -19.90 -28.89
C THR A 635 1.67 -18.87 -29.41
N PRO A 636 1.35 -18.87 -30.73
CA PRO A 636 0.80 -17.72 -31.43
C PRO A 636 -0.73 -17.71 -31.61
N THR A 637 -1.44 -16.83 -30.90
CA THR A 637 -2.73 -16.25 -31.34
C THR A 637 -2.95 -14.87 -30.70
N ASP A 638 -3.50 -13.92 -31.47
CA ASP A 638 -4.04 -12.58 -31.11
C ASP A 638 -3.25 -11.33 -31.55
N VAL A 639 -3.48 -10.92 -32.81
CA VAL A 639 -2.78 -9.79 -33.48
C VAL A 639 -3.71 -8.60 -33.83
N ALA A 640 -5.01 -8.59 -33.51
CA ALA A 640 -5.90 -7.57 -34.06
C ALA A 640 -6.06 -6.25 -33.25
N ALA A 641 -5.65 -6.18 -31.98
CA ALA A 641 -5.94 -5.02 -31.11
C ALA A 641 -4.79 -3.99 -30.91
N ARG A 642 -3.57 -4.26 -31.40
CA ARG A 642 -2.33 -3.66 -30.85
C ARG A 642 -1.75 -2.44 -31.59
N ALA A 643 -2.52 -1.74 -32.41
CA ALA A 643 -1.98 -0.76 -33.37
C ALA A 643 -2.22 0.73 -33.07
N ARG A 644 -2.63 1.13 -31.85
CA ARG A 644 -3.06 2.53 -31.58
C ARG A 644 -2.48 3.23 -30.33
N CYS A 645 -1.48 2.67 -29.65
CA CYS A 645 -1.01 3.23 -28.37
C CYS A 645 0.49 3.52 -28.31
N PRO A 646 0.93 4.52 -27.50
CA PRO A 646 2.34 4.74 -27.20
C PRO A 646 2.99 3.51 -26.52
N PRO A 647 4.30 3.28 -26.72
CA PRO A 647 5.03 2.26 -25.99
C PRO A 647 5.22 2.69 -24.52
N PHE A 648 4.60 1.99 -23.59
CA PHE A 648 4.92 2.08 -22.16
C PHE A 648 5.84 0.90 -21.78
N GLY A 649 6.84 1.16 -20.92
CA GLY A 649 7.73 0.14 -20.39
C GLY A 649 6.95 -1.03 -19.77
N LEU A 650 7.39 -2.26 -20.02
CA LEU A 650 6.73 -3.48 -19.53
C LEU A 650 7.79 -4.45 -18.99
N LEU A 651 7.58 -4.97 -17.78
CA LEU A 651 8.48 -5.92 -17.16
C LEU A 651 7.80 -7.29 -17.03
N PRO A 652 8.37 -8.39 -17.58
CA PRO A 652 7.78 -9.71 -17.38
C PRO A 652 8.51 -10.57 -16.32
N ARG A 653 7.70 -11.26 -15.51
CA ARG A 653 7.77 -12.67 -14.99
C ARG A 653 9.03 -13.27 -14.33
N ARG A 654 8.81 -14.07 -13.27
CA ARG A 654 9.75 -15.06 -12.66
C ARG A 654 10.09 -16.23 -13.60
N LEU A 655 11.34 -16.71 -13.48
CA LEU A 655 11.89 -17.91 -14.11
C LEU A 655 11.41 -19.20 -13.41
N HIS A 656 10.81 -20.13 -14.17
CA HIS A 656 10.66 -21.53 -13.76
C HIS A 656 11.12 -22.47 -14.89
N HIS A 657 11.89 -23.49 -14.53
CA HIS A 657 12.50 -24.46 -15.43
C HIS A 657 11.57 -25.68 -15.65
N GLN A 658 11.23 -26.01 -16.90
CA GLN A 658 10.80 -27.37 -17.31
C GLN A 658 11.25 -27.71 -18.77
N PRO A 659 11.44 -29.00 -19.12
CA PRO A 659 12.18 -29.43 -20.31
C PRO A 659 11.33 -29.60 -21.59
N ALA A 660 12.01 -29.58 -22.74
CA ALA A 660 11.48 -29.40 -24.09
C ALA A 660 10.81 -30.63 -24.74
N GLY A 661 9.85 -30.39 -25.65
CA GLY A 661 9.35 -31.39 -26.60
C GLY A 661 8.55 -30.81 -27.78
N TYR A 662 9.02 -31.14 -28.99
CA TYR A 662 8.37 -31.18 -30.33
C TYR A 662 8.19 -29.92 -31.22
N ARG A 663 8.54 -30.14 -32.51
CA ARG A 663 8.56 -29.24 -33.69
C ARG A 663 7.36 -29.48 -34.62
N SER A 664 6.98 -28.47 -35.41
CA SER A 664 6.62 -28.62 -36.84
C SER A 664 6.63 -27.26 -37.58
N ASP A 665 6.98 -27.31 -38.87
CA ASP A 665 7.38 -26.24 -39.82
C ASP A 665 6.22 -25.72 -40.74
N PRO A 666 6.42 -24.73 -41.66
CA PRO A 666 5.47 -23.63 -41.99
C PRO A 666 4.80 -23.71 -43.39
N PRO A 667 4.07 -22.64 -43.82
CA PRO A 667 4.39 -22.00 -45.12
C PRO A 667 4.25 -20.45 -45.17
N ALA A 668 4.42 -19.88 -46.38
CA ALA A 668 5.15 -18.64 -46.69
C ALA A 668 4.33 -17.47 -47.34
N HIS A 669 4.91 -16.25 -47.27
CA HIS A 669 4.81 -15.00 -48.08
C HIS A 669 3.43 -14.38 -48.43
N VAL A 670 3.16 -13.05 -48.33
CA VAL A 670 3.62 -11.86 -49.09
C VAL A 670 3.20 -10.60 -48.25
N GLY A 671 4.00 -9.57 -47.91
CA GLY A 671 4.51 -8.46 -48.73
C GLY A 671 3.67 -7.17 -48.59
N ALA A 672 4.07 -6.21 -47.72
CA ALA A 672 3.96 -4.73 -47.88
C ALA A 672 4.20 -3.97 -46.55
N LYS A 673 4.54 -2.68 -46.68
CA LYS A 673 5.19 -1.78 -45.71
C LYS A 673 4.23 -1.16 -44.69
N GLN A 674 4.61 -1.22 -43.41
CA GLN A 674 4.57 -0.17 -42.35
C GLN A 674 4.55 -0.90 -40.99
N ARG A 675 5.64 -0.80 -40.23
CA ARG A 675 5.78 -1.49 -38.94
C ARG A 675 5.59 -0.52 -37.79
N TYR A 676 4.37 -0.49 -37.26
CA TYR A 676 4.12 -0.22 -35.85
C TYR A 676 3.52 -1.50 -35.27
N ARG A 677 4.20 -2.14 -34.32
CA ARG A 677 3.66 -3.30 -33.58
C ARG A 677 4.08 -3.20 -32.12
N ALA A 678 3.09 -2.92 -31.26
CA ALA A 678 3.13 -3.26 -29.86
C ALA A 678 2.78 -4.75 -29.71
N GLU A 679 3.48 -5.50 -28.85
CA GLU A 679 3.07 -6.85 -28.47
C GLU A 679 3.29 -7.07 -26.96
N THR A 680 2.20 -7.07 -26.20
CA THR A 680 2.06 -7.62 -24.83
C THR A 680 2.11 -9.15 -24.91
N VAL A 681 2.89 -9.88 -24.10
CA VAL A 681 2.73 -11.34 -23.95
C VAL A 681 3.11 -11.77 -22.52
N THR A 682 2.30 -12.65 -21.92
CA THR A 682 2.14 -13.01 -20.49
C THR A 682 3.15 -13.96 -19.87
#